data_AF-A0A8D0H6L6-F1
#
_entry.id   AF-A0A8D0H6L6-F1
#
_cell.length_a   1.000
_cell.length_b   1.000
_cell.length_c   1.000
_cell.angle_alpha   90.00
_cell.angle_beta   90.00
_cell.angle_gamma   90.00
#
_symmetry.space_group_name_H-M   'P 1'
#
loop_
_entity.id
_entity.type
_entity.pdbx_description
1 polymer ?
#
loop_
_entity_poly.entity_id
_entity_poly.type
_entity_poly.pdbx_seq_one_letter_code
_entity_poly.pdbx_strand_id
1 'polypeptide(L)'
;LHFQRKKRSLHPQPLDPWKVGSAPSTPQAHYRLSAFGQQFRLNLTAHSGFIAPRFTFSLFGRPGFNQSKAYSSGSSDSIKHCFYRGHVNTQPEHPAILSLCAGMLGTFRSYDGDYFVEPLLPSDEEDYVDEHNKPHVVYRHSAPREDAPRERHTCDTSGILVHAQATVLKSSVAAKQFPASNNRTDNLRDRKTHRRAKRFLSYPRFVEVMVVADSRMVAYHGSNLQHYVLTLMSIVASIYKDPSIGNLINIVIVKLVVIHNEQDGPSISYNAQTTLKNFCQWQQSQNQQNEEHPEKHDTAVLVTRQDICRAHDKCDTLGLAELGTVCDPYRSCSISEDNGLSTAFTIAHELGHVFNMPHDDNNKCKEDGGKNQQHVMAPTLNFYTNPWMWSKCSRKYITEFLDTGYGECLLDEPTSRTYPLPQQLPGLIYNVDKQCELIFGPGAKVCPYMQMQCRRLWCINADGAHKGCRTQHTPWADGTECEPGKHCKYGFCVPKEREAPVTDGAWGTWSPFGACSRTCGAYVIFYFFSFFIRPRNGGKYCVGRRMKFKSCNTEPCSKQKKDFREEQCAVFDGKHFNINGLPPNVRWVPKYSGILMKDRCKLFCRVAGNTAYYQLRDRVIDGTPCGPETNDICVQGLCRQAGCDHVLNSKARRDKCGVCGGDNSSCKTVAGTFDTVHYGYNTVVRIPAGATNIDVRQHSYSGKPEDDNYLALSNSHGDFILNGDFVVSMFKREIKVGNAVIEYSGSDTRIERINSTDRIEQEILLQVLSVGNLYNPDVRYTFNIPIEDKPQQFYWHIYGPWQACSKLCHGERKRKPICTREFDQLMVSDQRCDRLLPPDPVTEPCNTECELRCPLLSHVYMLHNIFLFLVFFPAVPFLWSFIS
;
A
#
# COMPACT_ATOMS: atom_id res chain seq x y z
N LEU A 1 23.69 64.97 -4.95
CA LEU A 1 22.38 65.54 -5.39
C LEU A 1 21.27 64.59 -4.95
N HIS A 2 20.62 64.89 -3.82
CA HIS A 2 19.51 64.12 -3.28
C HIS A 2 18.27 64.26 -4.16
N PHE A 3 17.62 63.14 -4.50
CA PHE A 3 16.25 63.14 -5.02
C PHE A 3 15.39 62.19 -4.18
N GLN A 4 14.53 62.77 -3.33
CA GLN A 4 13.39 62.09 -2.70
C GLN A 4 12.35 61.73 -3.77
N ARG A 5 11.69 60.58 -3.64
CA ARG A 5 10.50 60.24 -4.42
C ARG A 5 9.26 60.16 -3.53
N LYS A 6 8.31 61.08 -3.78
CA LYS A 6 6.95 61.13 -3.23
C LYS A 6 6.12 59.91 -3.65
N LYS A 7 5.46 59.27 -2.68
CA LYS A 7 4.42 58.25 -2.89
C LYS A 7 3.11 58.96 -3.27
N ARG A 8 2.51 58.62 -4.43
CA ARG A 8 1.14 59.05 -4.79
C ARG A 8 0.16 58.18 -4.00
N SER A 9 -0.71 58.82 -3.23
CA SER A 9 -1.85 58.23 -2.51
C SER A 9 -2.82 57.55 -3.47
N LEU A 10 -3.35 56.38 -3.08
CA LEU A 10 -4.57 55.80 -3.63
C LEU A 10 -5.63 55.87 -2.53
N HIS A 11 -6.55 56.82 -2.65
CA HIS A 11 -7.80 56.82 -1.89
C HIS A 11 -8.83 55.95 -2.62
N PRO A 12 -9.64 55.15 -1.92
CA PRO A 12 -10.64 54.28 -2.53
C PRO A 12 -11.94 55.06 -2.80
N GLN A 13 -12.48 54.95 -4.01
CA GLN A 13 -13.87 55.32 -4.35
C GLN A 13 -14.65 54.06 -4.80
N PRO A 14 -16.00 54.10 -4.75
CA PRO A 14 -16.85 52.94 -4.46
C PRO A 14 -16.98 51.92 -5.59
N LEU A 15 -17.30 50.69 -5.17
CA LEU A 15 -17.50 49.48 -5.98
C LEU A 15 -18.58 49.63 -7.07
N ASP A 16 -18.20 49.30 -8.29
CA ASP A 16 -19.07 49.16 -9.46
C ASP A 16 -19.40 47.66 -9.65
N PRO A 17 -20.66 47.21 -9.53
CA PRO A 17 -20.98 45.79 -9.31
C PRO A 17 -21.16 44.99 -10.61
N TRP A 18 -20.30 45.12 -11.62
CA TRP A 18 -20.36 44.28 -12.83
C TRP A 18 -18.98 44.00 -13.47
N LYS A 19 -18.09 43.30 -12.78
CA LYS A 19 -17.00 42.50 -13.41
C LYS A 19 -16.68 41.25 -12.58
N VAL A 20 -17.26 40.12 -13.00
CA VAL A 20 -16.87 38.78 -12.59
C VAL A 20 -15.71 38.33 -13.48
N GLY A 21 -14.57 37.98 -12.88
CA GLY A 21 -13.49 37.22 -13.54
C GLY A 21 -12.19 37.97 -13.81
N SER A 22 -11.36 38.17 -12.78
CA SER A 22 -9.91 38.33 -12.96
C SER A 22 -9.18 37.69 -11.78
N ALA A 23 -8.27 36.75 -12.08
CA ALA A 23 -7.39 36.11 -11.11
C ALA A 23 -6.59 37.15 -10.31
N PRO A 24 -6.23 36.89 -9.03
CA PRO A 24 -5.36 37.80 -8.28
C PRO A 24 -3.99 37.86 -8.97
N SER A 25 -3.55 39.06 -9.34
CA SER A 25 -2.22 39.31 -9.92
C SER A 25 -1.11 38.86 -8.98
N THR A 26 -0.14 38.10 -9.50
CA THR A 26 1.07 37.70 -8.78
C THR A 26 1.90 38.92 -8.37
N PRO A 27 2.56 38.93 -7.19
CA PRO A 27 3.42 40.04 -6.80
C PRO A 27 4.61 40.15 -7.75
N GLN A 28 4.66 41.25 -8.50
CA GLN A 28 5.76 41.64 -9.37
C GLN A 28 6.58 42.74 -8.70
N ALA A 29 7.91 42.62 -8.73
CA ALA A 29 8.83 43.60 -8.19
C ALA A 29 9.74 44.15 -9.29
N HIS A 30 9.97 45.46 -9.30
CA HIS A 30 10.83 46.11 -10.29
C HIS A 30 11.97 46.83 -9.59
N TYR A 31 13.20 46.42 -9.86
CA TYR A 31 14.41 47.04 -9.32
C TYR A 31 15.23 47.71 -10.41
N ARG A 32 15.93 48.77 -10.04
CA ARG A 32 16.85 49.49 -10.92
C ARG A 32 18.21 49.54 -10.25
N LEU A 33 19.19 48.86 -10.83
CA LEU A 33 20.58 48.89 -10.40
C LEU A 33 21.41 49.75 -11.37
N SER A 34 22.37 50.50 -10.84
CA SER A 34 23.34 51.25 -11.65
C SER A 34 24.73 50.81 -11.24
N ALA A 35 25.45 50.13 -12.13
CA ALA A 35 26.79 49.60 -11.88
C ALA A 35 27.56 49.57 -13.20
N PHE A 36 28.89 49.72 -13.16
CA PHE A 36 29.77 49.67 -14.34
C PHE A 36 29.34 50.61 -15.50
N GLY A 37 28.84 51.81 -15.17
CA GLY A 37 28.37 52.79 -16.16
C GLY A 37 27.06 52.42 -16.88
N GLN A 38 26.39 51.34 -16.46
CA GLN A 38 25.15 50.84 -17.06
C GLN A 38 23.98 50.87 -16.06
N GLN A 39 22.77 50.86 -16.60
CA GLN A 39 21.54 50.81 -15.82
C GLN A 39 20.77 49.52 -16.13
N PHE A 40 20.59 48.69 -15.11
CA PHE A 40 19.89 47.40 -15.19
C PHE A 40 18.48 47.52 -14.60
N ARG A 41 17.44 47.19 -15.38
CA ARG A 41 16.05 47.13 -14.92
C ARG A 41 15.64 45.68 -14.68
N LEU A 42 15.54 45.26 -13.44
CA LEU A 42 15.16 43.91 -13.04
C LEU A 42 13.63 43.85 -12.94
N ASN A 43 12.98 43.04 -13.78
CA ASN A 43 11.56 42.72 -13.68
C ASN A 43 11.42 41.34 -13.05
N LEU A 44 10.86 41.24 -11.84
CA LEU A 44 10.93 40.07 -10.97
C LEU A 44 9.55 39.55 -10.53
N THR A 45 9.44 38.25 -10.31
CA THR A 45 8.24 37.50 -9.89
C THR A 45 8.58 36.50 -8.78
N ALA A 46 7.72 36.38 -7.76
CA ALA A 46 7.96 35.51 -6.60
C ALA A 46 7.84 33.99 -6.88
N HIS A 47 8.59 33.14 -6.15
CA HIS A 47 8.69 31.67 -6.40
C HIS A 47 8.98 30.81 -5.13
N SER A 48 8.23 29.73 -4.85
CA SER A 48 8.41 28.90 -3.61
C SER A 48 7.82 27.45 -3.59
N GLY A 49 7.68 26.76 -4.73
CA GLY A 49 6.85 25.54 -4.85
C GLY A 49 7.19 24.25 -4.05
N PHE A 50 8.30 24.20 -3.30
CA PHE A 50 8.72 23.03 -2.48
C PHE A 50 8.54 23.24 -0.96
N ILE A 51 8.12 24.45 -0.57
CA ILE A 51 7.86 24.85 0.81
C ILE A 51 6.35 24.78 1.03
N ALA A 52 5.90 24.13 2.12
CA ALA A 52 4.49 24.05 2.44
C ALA A 52 3.88 25.46 2.69
N PRO A 53 2.61 25.72 2.35
CA PRO A 53 1.97 27.02 2.60
C PRO A 53 1.82 27.38 4.06
N ARG A 54 1.84 26.39 4.94
CA ARG A 54 1.91 26.59 6.39
C ARG A 54 3.27 26.15 6.93
N PHE A 55 4.34 26.43 6.19
CA PHE A 55 5.71 26.20 6.64
C PHE A 55 5.96 26.87 7.99
N THR A 56 6.49 26.09 8.92
CA THR A 56 6.86 26.58 10.26
C THR A 56 8.37 26.56 10.44
N PHE A 57 8.90 27.67 10.93
CA PHE A 57 10.28 27.78 11.36
C PHE A 57 10.33 27.80 12.89
N SER A 58 11.14 26.92 13.48
CA SER A 58 11.24 26.80 14.94
C SER A 58 12.69 26.94 15.38
N LEU A 59 12.92 27.80 16.37
CA LEU A 59 14.22 28.01 17.01
C LEU A 59 14.21 27.41 18.41
N PHE A 60 15.21 26.58 18.70
CA PHE A 60 15.41 25.98 20.02
C PHE A 60 16.70 26.53 20.64
N GLY A 61 16.61 27.06 21.87
CA GLY A 61 17.69 27.77 22.56
C GLY A 61 17.71 29.28 22.29
N ARG A 62 18.47 30.04 23.11
CA ARG A 62 18.63 31.50 22.94
C ARG A 62 19.70 31.80 21.87
N PRO A 63 19.36 32.50 20.76
CA PRO A 63 20.37 32.99 19.83
C PRO A 63 21.22 34.09 20.48
N GLY A 64 22.49 34.20 20.11
CA GLY A 64 23.34 35.32 20.54
C GLY A 64 22.73 36.68 20.13
N PHE A 65 23.10 37.77 20.83
CA PHE A 65 22.50 39.12 20.66
C PHE A 65 22.58 39.66 19.20
N ASN A 66 23.56 39.20 18.41
CA ASN A 66 23.71 39.54 16.98
C ASN A 66 22.90 38.63 16.03
N GLN A 67 22.49 37.44 16.47
CA GLN A 67 21.72 36.48 15.67
C GLN A 67 20.20 36.64 15.84
N SER A 68 19.75 37.14 17.00
CA SER A 68 18.33 37.41 17.27
C SER A 68 17.71 38.38 16.26
N LYS A 69 18.40 39.45 15.87
CA LYS A 69 17.92 40.38 14.82
C LYS A 69 17.77 39.74 13.42
N ALA A 70 18.61 38.75 13.08
CA ALA A 70 18.58 38.07 11.78
C ALA A 70 17.40 37.07 11.65
N TYR A 71 16.93 36.53 12.77
CA TYR A 71 15.81 35.58 12.81
C TYR A 71 14.48 36.22 13.23
N SER A 72 14.50 37.37 13.93
CA SER A 72 13.28 38.10 14.33
C SER A 72 12.61 38.92 13.22
N SER A 73 13.30 39.26 12.13
CA SER A 73 12.66 39.87 10.93
C SER A 73 12.02 38.82 10.00
N GLY A 74 12.28 37.53 10.23
CA GLY A 74 11.76 36.40 9.45
C GLY A 74 10.55 35.73 10.09
N SER A 75 9.38 36.39 10.11
CA SER A 75 8.12 35.69 10.39
C SER A 75 7.88 34.60 9.32
N SER A 76 7.24 33.48 9.67
CA SER A 76 7.06 32.31 8.79
C SER A 76 6.25 32.59 7.50
N ASP A 77 5.48 33.68 7.46
CA ASP A 77 4.82 34.17 6.23
C ASP A 77 5.71 35.09 5.37
N SER A 78 6.88 35.50 5.87
CA SER A 78 7.76 36.45 5.19
C SER A 78 8.80 35.84 4.23
N ILE A 79 9.08 34.54 4.31
CA ILE A 79 10.18 33.96 3.50
C ILE A 79 9.75 33.49 2.10
N LYS A 80 8.46 33.17 1.91
CA LYS A 80 7.91 32.81 0.59
C LYS A 80 7.98 33.95 -0.42
N HIS A 81 7.98 35.19 0.07
CA HIS A 81 8.11 36.38 -0.76
C HIS A 81 9.55 36.83 -0.94
N CYS A 82 10.56 36.06 -0.48
CA CYS A 82 11.97 36.48 -0.60
C CYS A 82 12.58 36.12 -1.94
N PHE A 83 12.14 35.03 -2.56
CA PHE A 83 12.77 34.46 -3.74
C PHE A 83 12.09 34.96 -4.99
N TYR A 84 12.84 35.70 -5.80
CA TYR A 84 12.36 36.33 -7.00
C TYR A 84 13.13 35.87 -8.24
N ARG A 85 12.41 35.66 -9.33
CA ARG A 85 12.93 35.40 -10.66
C ARG A 85 12.42 36.43 -11.65
N GLY A 86 13.25 36.85 -12.59
CA GLY A 86 12.76 37.40 -13.85
C GLY A 86 13.88 37.85 -14.75
N HIS A 87 13.79 39.04 -15.33
CA HIS A 87 14.63 39.44 -16.47
C HIS A 87 15.18 40.85 -16.33
N VAL A 88 16.40 41.06 -16.81
CA VAL A 88 17.07 42.35 -16.90
C VAL A 88 16.66 43.02 -18.22
N ASN A 89 16.25 44.29 -18.13
CA ASN A 89 15.81 45.11 -19.25
C ASN A 89 14.72 44.46 -20.10
N THR A 90 13.86 43.65 -19.46
CA THR A 90 12.74 42.92 -20.09
C THR A 90 13.15 41.94 -21.21
N GLN A 91 14.42 41.52 -21.24
CA GLN A 91 14.95 40.58 -22.23
C GLN A 91 14.97 39.14 -21.66
N PRO A 92 14.27 38.16 -22.27
CA PRO A 92 14.24 36.76 -21.82
C PRO A 92 15.63 36.11 -21.66
N GLU A 93 16.57 36.49 -22.52
CA GLU A 93 17.96 36.02 -22.54
C GLU A 93 18.83 36.56 -21.39
N HIS A 94 18.32 37.51 -20.60
CA HIS A 94 19.03 38.17 -19.52
C HIS A 94 18.36 37.87 -18.17
N PRO A 95 18.49 36.64 -17.64
CA PRO A 95 17.83 36.25 -16.40
C PRO A 95 18.37 36.98 -15.18
N ALA A 96 17.50 37.20 -14.20
CA ALA A 96 17.80 37.72 -12.88
C ALA A 96 17.16 36.84 -11.80
N ILE A 97 17.94 36.50 -10.77
CA ILE A 97 17.47 35.69 -9.64
C ILE A 97 18.00 36.28 -8.35
N LEU A 98 17.08 36.70 -7.47
CA LEU A 98 17.39 37.55 -6.32
C LEU A 98 16.60 37.12 -5.09
N SER A 99 17.29 37.07 -3.94
CA SER A 99 16.70 37.12 -2.62
C SER A 99 16.62 38.58 -2.17
N LEU A 100 15.48 39.02 -1.66
CA LEU A 100 15.26 40.43 -1.28
C LEU A 100 15.10 40.68 0.23
N CYS A 101 15.12 39.64 1.06
CA CYS A 101 14.74 39.76 2.48
C CYS A 101 15.86 40.11 3.45
N ALA A 102 17.12 40.08 3.02
CA ALA A 102 18.26 40.45 3.85
C ALA A 102 19.13 41.53 3.17
N GLY A 103 18.52 42.30 2.27
CA GLY A 103 19.20 43.02 1.19
C GLY A 103 19.19 42.21 -0.10
N MET A 104 19.40 42.89 -1.24
CA MET A 104 19.46 42.26 -2.55
C MET A 104 20.69 41.34 -2.66
N LEU A 105 20.42 40.04 -2.70
CA LEU A 105 21.43 38.99 -2.83
C LEU A 105 21.08 38.09 -4.01
N GLY A 106 22.00 37.93 -4.96
CA GLY A 106 21.82 37.00 -6.07
C GLY A 106 22.59 37.39 -7.32
N THR A 107 22.07 37.03 -8.47
CA THR A 107 22.78 37.09 -9.75
C THR A 107 21.85 37.56 -10.85
N PHE A 108 22.40 38.35 -11.78
CA PHE A 108 21.70 38.75 -12.99
C PHE A 108 22.65 38.84 -14.18
N ARG A 109 22.14 38.56 -15.36
CA ARG A 109 22.89 38.57 -16.62
C ARG A 109 22.54 39.79 -17.45
N SER A 110 23.53 40.41 -18.10
CA SER A 110 23.33 41.43 -19.12
C SER A 110 24.13 41.09 -20.39
N TYR A 111 24.00 41.91 -21.42
CA TYR A 111 24.62 41.71 -22.73
C TYR A 111 26.16 41.62 -22.70
N ASP A 112 26.78 42.10 -21.63
CA ASP A 112 28.22 42.23 -21.51
C ASP A 112 28.83 41.40 -20.36
N GLY A 113 28.04 40.58 -19.68
CA GLY A 113 28.54 39.64 -18.69
C GLY A 113 27.54 39.24 -17.62
N ASP A 114 28.05 38.42 -16.71
CA ASP A 114 27.32 37.97 -15.53
C ASP A 114 27.68 38.88 -14.33
N TYR A 115 26.66 39.31 -13.60
CA TYR A 115 26.74 40.23 -12.49
C TYR A 115 26.22 39.57 -11.23
N PHE A 116 26.94 39.80 -10.13
CA PHE A 116 26.55 39.35 -8.81
C PHE A 116 26.19 40.56 -7.97
N VAL A 117 25.21 40.42 -7.08
CA VAL A 117 24.81 41.45 -6.14
C VAL A 117 24.73 40.84 -4.75
N GLU A 118 25.38 41.47 -3.78
CA GLU A 118 25.37 41.06 -2.38
C GLU A 118 25.25 42.28 -1.45
N PRO A 119 24.60 42.15 -0.28
CA PRO A 119 24.55 43.21 0.72
C PRO A 119 25.92 43.45 1.35
N LEU A 120 26.32 44.71 1.43
CA LEU A 120 27.54 45.17 2.08
C LEU A 120 27.32 45.11 3.60
N LEU A 121 28.13 44.33 4.32
CA LEU A 121 28.09 44.26 5.79
C LEU A 121 28.58 45.59 6.36
N PRO A 122 27.86 46.24 7.30
CA PRO A 122 28.36 47.46 7.92
C PRO A 122 29.62 47.15 8.72
N SER A 123 30.65 47.99 8.54
CA SER A 123 31.69 48.15 9.55
C SER A 123 31.03 48.83 10.75
N ASP A 124 31.43 48.42 11.95
CA ASP A 124 30.90 48.97 13.19
C ASP A 124 30.99 50.51 13.17
N GLU A 125 29.89 51.16 13.58
CA GLU A 125 29.65 52.62 13.64
C GLU A 125 29.00 53.28 12.41
N GLU A 126 27.67 53.19 12.29
CA GLU A 126 26.77 54.36 12.08
C GLU A 126 25.28 53.94 12.04
N ASP A 127 24.44 54.80 12.63
CA ASP A 127 23.04 54.59 12.97
C ASP A 127 22.04 54.69 11.80
N TYR A 128 20.92 53.95 11.91
CA TYR A 128 19.68 54.01 11.13
C TYR A 128 19.78 53.99 9.59
N VAL A 129 20.01 52.81 9.01
CA VAL A 129 19.63 52.54 7.61
C VAL A 129 18.44 51.57 7.57
N ASP A 130 17.33 52.05 7.01
CA ASP A 130 16.09 51.31 6.73
C ASP A 130 16.38 49.91 6.13
N GLU A 131 15.70 48.84 6.59
CA GLU A 131 15.98 47.43 6.21
C GLU A 131 15.95 47.18 4.69
N HIS A 132 15.32 48.07 3.93
CA HIS A 132 15.17 48.02 2.48
C HIS A 132 16.23 48.80 1.68
N ASN A 133 17.16 49.50 2.33
CA ASN A 133 18.17 50.38 1.71
C ASN A 133 19.61 50.02 2.11
N LYS A 134 19.93 48.73 2.25
CA LYS A 134 21.31 48.31 2.48
C LYS A 134 22.17 48.59 1.23
N PRO A 135 23.38 49.15 1.36
CA PRO A 135 24.30 49.23 0.22
C PRO A 135 24.61 47.82 -0.30
N HIS A 136 24.76 47.69 -1.61
CA HIS A 136 25.03 46.42 -2.28
C HIS A 136 26.32 46.53 -3.09
N VAL A 137 27.16 45.49 -3.04
CA VAL A 137 28.30 45.36 -3.95
C VAL A 137 27.81 44.66 -5.20
N VAL A 138 28.07 45.25 -6.37
CA VAL A 138 27.84 44.61 -7.66
C VAL A 138 29.19 44.36 -8.32
N TYR A 139 29.53 43.11 -8.57
CA TYR A 139 30.77 42.75 -9.26
C TYR A 139 30.48 41.98 -10.55
N ARG A 140 31.29 42.27 -11.58
CA ARG A 140 31.15 41.76 -12.95
C ARG A 140 32.16 40.66 -13.20
N HIS A 141 31.73 39.56 -13.81
CA HIS A 141 32.59 38.49 -14.29
C HIS A 141 32.81 38.64 -15.81
N SER A 142 34.06 38.79 -16.24
CA SER A 142 34.44 38.93 -17.66
C SER A 142 35.26 37.73 -18.14
N ALA A 143 34.74 37.02 -19.13
CA ALA A 143 35.47 35.97 -19.85
C ALA A 143 36.35 36.56 -20.98
N PRO A 144 37.54 36.00 -21.27
CA PRO A 144 38.35 36.38 -22.42
C PRO A 144 37.69 35.92 -23.73
N ARG A 145 37.76 36.75 -24.79
CA ARG A 145 37.32 36.42 -26.15
C ARG A 145 38.49 35.86 -26.96
N GLU A 146 38.31 34.74 -27.64
CA GLU A 146 39.06 34.41 -28.87
C GLU A 146 38.33 33.38 -29.76
N ASP A 147 38.05 33.84 -30.97
CA ASP A 147 37.87 33.25 -32.31
C ASP A 147 37.57 31.75 -32.55
N ALA A 148 36.54 31.51 -33.38
CA ALA A 148 36.28 30.29 -34.14
C ALA A 148 37.40 30.05 -35.18
N PRO A 149 37.72 28.82 -35.67
CA PRO A 149 36.72 27.95 -36.30
C PRO A 149 37.00 26.42 -36.41
N ARG A 150 36.05 25.74 -37.05
CA ARG A 150 36.12 24.55 -37.94
C ARG A 150 35.64 23.17 -37.44
N GLU A 151 34.63 22.72 -38.19
CA GLU A 151 33.98 21.43 -38.27
C GLU A 151 34.94 20.25 -38.50
N ARG A 152 34.60 19.08 -37.94
CA ARG A 152 34.72 17.80 -38.63
C ARG A 152 33.77 16.75 -38.02
N HIS A 153 32.85 16.30 -38.85
CA HIS A 153 32.07 15.08 -38.70
C HIS A 153 32.98 13.85 -38.74
N THR A 154 32.66 12.80 -37.96
CA THR A 154 32.27 11.46 -38.46
C THR A 154 32.00 10.46 -37.33
N CYS A 155 30.89 9.73 -37.47
CA CYS A 155 30.60 8.45 -36.82
C CYS A 155 31.43 7.33 -37.48
N ASP A 156 31.73 6.21 -36.80
CA ASP A 156 30.96 4.97 -36.94
C ASP A 156 31.54 3.73 -36.18
N THR A 157 30.58 2.86 -35.89
CA THR A 157 30.41 1.49 -35.36
C THR A 157 31.53 0.45 -35.13
N SER A 158 31.10 -0.52 -34.29
CA SER A 158 31.43 -1.97 -34.24
C SER A 158 32.63 -2.35 -33.36
N GLY A 159 32.55 -3.18 -32.31
CA GLY A 159 31.71 -4.33 -32.03
C GLY A 159 32.65 -5.53 -31.78
N ILE A 160 32.53 -6.27 -30.68
CA ILE A 160 32.94 -7.69 -30.54
C ILE A 160 32.37 -8.26 -29.24
N LEU A 161 31.65 -9.37 -29.41
CA LEU A 161 31.12 -10.29 -28.42
C LEU A 161 32.25 -11.15 -27.83
N VAL A 162 32.29 -11.33 -26.50
CA VAL A 162 32.98 -12.48 -25.90
C VAL A 162 32.13 -13.07 -24.76
N HIS A 163 31.74 -14.32 -24.98
CA HIS A 163 31.16 -15.27 -24.03
C HIS A 163 32.10 -15.51 -22.83
N ALA A 164 31.56 -15.55 -21.61
CA ALA A 164 32.21 -16.26 -20.51
C ALA A 164 31.16 -16.74 -19.49
N GLN A 165 31.35 -17.99 -19.07
CA GLN A 165 30.42 -18.90 -18.42
C GLN A 165 30.15 -18.60 -16.94
N ALA A 166 29.04 -19.18 -16.49
CA ALA A 166 28.49 -19.12 -15.14
C ALA A 166 29.35 -19.87 -14.11
N THR A 167 29.45 -19.30 -12.91
CA THR A 167 29.77 -20.02 -11.67
C THR A 167 28.84 -19.55 -10.55
N VAL A 168 28.20 -20.53 -9.92
CA VAL A 168 27.15 -20.40 -8.90
C VAL A 168 27.80 -20.28 -7.53
N LEU A 169 27.43 -19.27 -6.72
CA LEU A 169 27.74 -19.27 -5.29
C LEU A 169 26.59 -18.69 -4.44
N LYS A 170 26.23 -19.50 -3.44
CA LYS A 170 25.13 -19.38 -2.46
C LYS A 170 25.34 -18.18 -1.53
N SER A 171 24.26 -17.48 -1.15
CA SER A 171 24.25 -16.62 0.04
C SER A 171 22.89 -16.58 0.74
N SER A 172 22.96 -16.32 2.04
CA SER A 172 22.12 -16.77 3.16
C SER A 172 20.94 -15.85 3.50
N VAL A 173 19.85 -16.45 4.00
CA VAL A 173 18.62 -15.78 4.46
C VAL A 173 18.68 -15.60 5.98
N ALA A 174 18.52 -14.37 6.48
CA ALA A 174 18.43 -14.05 7.91
C ALA A 174 16.95 -13.97 8.35
N ALA A 175 16.54 -14.86 9.27
CA ALA A 175 15.20 -14.91 9.85
C ALA A 175 15.11 -13.93 11.04
N LYS A 176 14.13 -13.01 11.02
CA LYS A 176 13.76 -12.17 12.18
C LYS A 176 12.62 -12.83 12.96
N GLN A 177 12.80 -12.94 14.28
CA GLN A 177 11.90 -13.56 15.24
C GLN A 177 11.10 -12.45 15.95
N PHE A 178 9.76 -12.57 16.04
CA PHE A 178 8.91 -11.59 16.73
C PHE A 178 8.32 -12.19 18.02
N PRO A 179 8.48 -11.53 19.19
CA PRO A 179 7.85 -11.97 20.43
C PRO A 179 6.36 -11.61 20.46
N ALA A 180 5.55 -12.53 20.96
CA ALA A 180 4.13 -12.32 21.26
C ALA A 180 4.00 -11.45 22.54
N SER A 181 3.25 -10.36 22.49
CA SER A 181 2.88 -9.59 23.68
C SER A 181 1.40 -9.19 23.68
N ASN A 182 0.71 -9.75 24.67
CA ASN A 182 -0.43 -9.31 25.48
C ASN A 182 -1.52 -8.41 24.90
N ASN A 183 -2.72 -9.00 24.86
CA ASN A 183 -4.02 -8.34 24.76
C ASN A 183 -4.27 -7.40 25.95
N ARG A 184 -4.44 -6.11 25.67
CA ARG A 184 -5.32 -5.22 26.44
C ARG A 184 -6.44 -4.76 25.52
N THR A 185 -7.65 -5.13 25.90
CA THR A 185 -8.91 -4.72 25.27
C THR A 185 -9.21 -3.28 25.64
N ASP A 186 -9.23 -2.38 24.66
CA ASP A 186 -9.94 -1.11 24.78
C ASP A 186 -10.97 -1.00 23.65
N ASN A 187 -12.24 -1.03 24.04
CA ASN A 187 -13.41 -0.93 23.19
C ASN A 187 -13.76 0.56 23.00
N LEU A 188 -13.41 1.15 21.86
CA LEU A 188 -14.08 2.35 21.36
C LEU A 188 -14.38 2.17 19.86
N ARG A 189 -15.68 2.03 19.58
CA ARG A 189 -16.26 1.97 18.23
C ARG A 189 -16.08 3.32 17.54
N ASP A 190 -15.16 3.39 16.57
CA ASP A 190 -15.06 4.54 15.68
C ASP A 190 -15.43 4.12 14.24
N ARG A 191 -16.61 4.59 13.78
CA ARG A 191 -17.13 4.38 12.42
C ARG A 191 -16.36 5.27 11.44
N LYS A 192 -15.12 4.91 11.10
CA LYS A 192 -14.43 5.52 9.94
C LYS A 192 -14.83 4.79 8.67
N THR A 193 -15.56 5.49 7.81
CA THR A 193 -15.87 5.10 6.44
C THR A 193 -14.60 4.65 5.72
N HIS A 194 -14.52 3.37 5.33
CA HIS A 194 -13.42 2.82 4.55
C HIS A 194 -13.31 3.53 3.19
N ARG A 195 -12.49 4.58 3.09
CA ARG A 195 -12.04 5.11 1.80
C ARG A 195 -11.24 4.01 1.11
N ARG A 196 -11.74 3.55 -0.05
CA ARG A 196 -11.14 2.49 -0.87
C ARG A 196 -9.71 2.91 -1.26
N ALA A 197 -8.70 2.19 -0.78
CA ALA A 197 -7.29 2.47 -1.08
C ALA A 197 -7.04 2.45 -2.60
N LYS A 198 -6.59 3.59 -3.14
CA LYS A 198 -6.31 3.75 -4.58
C LYS A 198 -4.87 3.29 -4.87
N ARG A 199 -4.67 2.03 -5.28
CA ARG A 199 -3.33 1.39 -5.48
C ARG A 199 -3.08 1.01 -6.96
N PHE A 200 -1.81 0.82 -7.36
CA PHE A 200 -1.35 0.58 -8.75
C PHE A 200 -1.66 1.71 -9.74
N LEU A 201 -1.83 2.90 -9.19
CA LEU A 201 -2.07 4.14 -9.89
C LEU A 201 -0.84 5.01 -9.69
N SER A 202 -0.25 5.52 -10.76
CA SER A 202 0.72 6.61 -10.68
C SER A 202 -0.02 7.85 -10.19
N TYR A 203 -0.10 8.06 -8.89
CA TYR A 203 -0.57 9.31 -8.27
C TYR A 203 0.61 10.08 -7.70
N PRO A 204 0.48 11.41 -7.56
CA PRO A 204 1.46 12.17 -6.79
C PRO A 204 1.51 11.64 -5.37
N ARG A 205 2.72 11.39 -4.89
CA ARG A 205 3.02 11.14 -3.48
C ARG A 205 3.65 12.39 -2.91
N PHE A 206 3.18 12.85 -1.77
CA PHE A 206 3.76 13.98 -1.06
C PHE A 206 4.49 13.44 0.16
N VAL A 207 5.73 13.86 0.32
CA VAL A 207 6.56 13.49 1.46
C VAL A 207 6.74 14.76 2.26
N GLU A 208 6.02 14.85 3.37
CA GLU A 208 6.11 15.96 4.31
C GLU A 208 7.37 15.78 5.17
N VAL A 209 8.35 16.67 4.99
CA VAL A 209 9.66 16.57 5.63
C VAL A 209 9.84 17.64 6.69
N MET A 210 10.21 17.23 7.90
CA MET A 210 10.82 18.11 8.90
C MET A 210 12.34 18.06 8.77
N VAL A 211 12.98 19.21 8.56
CA VAL A 211 14.45 19.30 8.50
C VAL A 211 14.97 19.94 9.77
N VAL A 212 16.02 19.36 10.35
CA VAL A 212 16.62 19.80 11.62
C VAL A 212 18.10 20.10 11.40
N ALA A 213 18.54 21.30 11.78
CA ALA A 213 19.94 21.70 11.76
C ALA A 213 20.44 21.94 13.18
N ASP A 214 21.55 21.32 13.54
CA ASP A 214 22.11 21.38 14.90
C ASP A 214 22.94 22.64 15.19
N SER A 215 23.44 22.75 16.42
CA SER A 215 24.26 23.88 16.89
C SER A 215 25.53 24.08 16.06
N ARG A 216 26.10 23.00 15.53
CA ARG A 216 27.31 23.05 14.71
C ARG A 216 27.04 23.57 13.32
N MET A 217 25.90 23.20 12.73
CA MET A 217 25.41 23.81 11.50
C MET A 217 25.23 25.32 11.65
N VAL A 218 24.68 25.77 12.78
CA VAL A 218 24.56 27.19 13.11
C VAL A 218 25.92 27.86 13.21
N ALA A 219 26.85 27.26 13.95
CA ALA A 219 28.19 27.82 14.14
C ALA A 219 28.94 27.97 12.81
N TYR A 220 28.77 27.03 11.88
CA TYR A 220 29.48 27.02 10.61
C TYR A 220 28.86 27.95 9.56
N HIS A 221 27.55 27.89 9.35
CA HIS A 221 26.86 28.63 8.28
C HIS A 221 26.34 30.00 8.71
N GLY A 222 26.27 30.28 10.01
CA GLY A 222 25.82 31.55 10.56
C GLY A 222 24.42 31.93 10.07
N SER A 223 24.26 33.19 9.63
CA SER A 223 22.98 33.71 9.12
C SER A 223 22.55 33.09 7.78
N ASN A 224 23.44 32.40 7.06
CA ASN A 224 23.11 31.78 5.77
C ASN A 224 22.56 30.35 5.92
N LEU A 225 22.52 29.80 7.14
CA LEU A 225 22.12 28.41 7.40
C LEU A 225 20.77 28.05 6.78
N GLN A 226 19.76 28.90 6.98
CA GLN A 226 18.42 28.65 6.48
C GLN A 226 18.39 28.56 4.95
N HIS A 227 19.06 29.50 4.26
CA HIS A 227 19.13 29.50 2.79
C HIS A 227 19.91 28.30 2.26
N TYR A 228 20.98 27.93 2.95
CA TYR A 228 21.78 26.75 2.64
C TYR A 228 20.96 25.45 2.72
N VAL A 229 20.25 25.22 3.83
CA VAL A 229 19.41 24.03 4.03
C VAL A 229 18.28 23.97 2.98
N LEU A 230 17.63 25.09 2.68
CA LEU A 230 16.60 25.13 1.63
C LEU A 230 17.17 24.84 0.24
N THR A 231 18.41 25.25 -0.04
CA THR A 231 19.09 24.90 -1.30
C THR A 231 19.36 23.40 -1.39
N LEU A 232 19.86 22.77 -0.31
CA LEU A 232 20.04 21.31 -0.27
C LEU A 232 18.73 20.59 -0.57
N MET A 233 17.64 20.99 0.08
CA MET A 233 16.34 20.35 -0.10
C MET A 233 15.73 20.61 -1.48
N SER A 234 16.04 21.74 -2.14
CA SER A 234 15.68 21.98 -3.54
C SER A 234 16.37 20.98 -4.49
N ILE A 235 17.65 20.67 -4.23
CA ILE A 235 18.38 19.62 -4.98
C ILE A 235 17.75 18.25 -4.72
N VAL A 236 17.47 17.89 -3.46
CA VAL A 236 16.79 16.65 -3.08
C VAL A 236 15.45 16.52 -3.80
N ALA A 237 14.63 17.57 -3.78
CA ALA A 237 13.34 17.59 -4.47
C ALA A 237 13.50 17.37 -5.99
N SER A 238 14.55 17.92 -6.61
CA SER A 238 14.84 17.64 -8.02
C SER A 238 15.23 16.18 -8.28
N ILE A 239 16.01 15.54 -7.39
CA ILE A 239 16.45 14.15 -7.58
C ILE A 239 15.24 13.21 -7.54
N TYR A 240 14.30 13.44 -6.62
CA TYR A 240 13.04 12.68 -6.53
C TYR A 240 12.05 12.98 -7.67
N LYS A 241 12.26 14.08 -8.40
CA LYS A 241 11.53 14.43 -9.62
C LYS A 241 12.12 13.81 -10.88
N ASP A 242 13.27 13.14 -10.79
CA ASP A 242 13.88 12.53 -11.96
C ASP A 242 13.06 11.32 -12.47
N PRO A 243 12.73 11.26 -13.78
CA PRO A 243 11.95 10.18 -14.38
C PRO A 243 12.49 8.77 -14.12
N SER A 244 13.79 8.64 -13.83
CA SER A 244 14.42 7.35 -13.56
C SER A 244 13.91 6.67 -12.29
N ILE A 245 13.31 7.39 -11.33
CA ILE A 245 12.69 6.81 -10.13
C ILE A 245 11.38 6.06 -10.45
N GLY A 246 10.76 6.35 -11.60
CA GLY A 246 9.55 5.69 -12.10
C GLY A 246 8.24 6.03 -11.35
N ASN A 247 8.29 6.85 -10.31
CA ASN A 247 7.15 7.25 -9.48
C ASN A 247 7.08 8.77 -9.34
N LEU A 248 5.88 9.35 -9.22
CA LEU A 248 5.70 10.79 -9.02
C LEU A 248 5.77 11.10 -7.52
N ILE A 249 6.94 11.56 -7.07
CA ILE A 249 7.19 11.88 -5.66
C ILE A 249 7.50 13.38 -5.53
N ASN A 250 6.85 14.03 -4.58
CA ASN A 250 7.01 15.43 -4.24
C ASN A 250 7.60 15.51 -2.84
N ILE A 251 8.83 15.99 -2.72
CA ILE A 251 9.41 16.33 -1.42
C ILE A 251 8.89 17.71 -1.02
N VAL A 252 8.25 17.82 0.14
CA VAL A 252 7.62 19.06 0.63
C VAL A 252 8.14 19.35 2.03
N ILE A 253 8.77 20.52 2.23
CA ILE A 253 9.25 20.91 3.56
C ILE A 253 8.09 21.53 4.33
N VAL A 254 7.69 20.90 5.42
CA VAL A 254 6.63 21.38 6.32
C VAL A 254 7.20 22.17 7.50
N LYS A 255 8.40 21.78 7.97
CA LYS A 255 9.02 22.38 9.16
C LYS A 255 10.54 22.41 9.06
N LEU A 256 11.12 23.54 9.44
CA LEU A 256 12.57 23.68 9.62
C LEU A 256 12.86 24.04 11.08
N VAL A 257 13.65 23.21 11.74
CA VAL A 257 14.07 23.40 13.12
C VAL A 257 15.56 23.73 13.16
N VAL A 258 15.91 24.80 13.85
CA VAL A 258 17.30 25.19 14.09
C VAL A 258 17.58 25.15 15.59
N ILE A 259 18.56 24.34 15.98
CA ILE A 259 18.93 24.12 17.38
C ILE A 259 20.19 24.94 17.67
N HIS A 260 20.10 25.95 18.53
CA HIS A 260 21.25 26.74 18.98
C HIS A 260 21.94 26.10 20.19
N ASN A 261 21.17 25.51 21.09
CA ASN A 261 21.65 24.90 22.31
C ASN A 261 21.47 23.39 22.23
N GLU A 262 22.56 22.64 22.38
CA GLU A 262 22.57 21.17 22.24
C GLU A 262 21.61 20.46 23.20
N GLN A 263 21.34 21.06 24.37
CA GLN A 263 20.42 20.49 25.37
C GLN A 263 18.95 20.52 24.94
N ASP A 264 18.60 21.40 24.01
CA ASP A 264 17.22 21.54 23.51
C ASP A 264 16.95 20.61 22.31
N GLY A 265 17.98 19.92 21.83
CA GLY A 265 17.96 19.02 20.67
C GLY A 265 18.12 17.54 21.00
N PRO A 266 18.17 16.67 19.98
CA PRO A 266 18.56 15.27 20.17
C PRO A 266 20.04 15.18 20.59
N SER A 267 20.38 14.20 21.43
CA SER A 267 21.79 13.90 21.73
C SER A 267 22.49 13.35 20.49
N ILE A 268 23.42 14.15 19.94
CA ILE A 268 24.26 13.78 18.81
C ILE A 268 25.58 13.22 19.37
N SER A 269 25.92 12.01 18.92
CA SER A 269 27.18 11.35 19.25
C SER A 269 27.98 11.06 17.99
N TYR A 270 29.26 10.75 18.16
CA TYR A 270 30.11 10.23 17.08
C TYR A 270 29.59 8.90 16.51
N ASN A 271 28.85 8.09 17.28
CA ASN A 271 28.28 6.84 16.77
C ASN A 271 26.98 7.12 15.99
N ALA A 272 26.99 6.84 14.68
CA ALA A 272 25.86 7.10 13.80
C ALA A 272 24.56 6.38 14.23
N GLN A 273 24.66 5.14 14.74
CA GLN A 273 23.49 4.37 15.17
C GLN A 273 22.84 4.96 16.42
N THR A 274 23.65 5.39 17.39
CA THR A 274 23.17 6.07 18.60
C THR A 274 22.51 7.40 18.25
N THR A 275 23.14 8.19 17.38
CA THR A 275 22.60 9.48 16.91
C THR A 275 21.28 9.30 16.17
N LEU A 276 21.18 8.33 15.26
CA LEU A 276 19.92 8.03 14.57
C LEU A 276 18.83 7.67 15.58
N LYS A 277 19.09 6.73 16.50
CA LYS A 277 18.11 6.32 17.53
C LYS A 277 17.60 7.52 18.35
N ASN A 278 18.52 8.36 18.85
CA ASN A 278 18.17 9.53 19.64
C ASN A 278 17.34 10.53 18.83
N PHE A 279 17.71 10.77 17.58
CA PHE A 279 16.98 11.66 16.69
C PHE A 279 15.58 11.14 16.35
N CYS A 280 15.43 9.84 16.09
CA CYS A 280 14.12 9.22 15.82
C CYS A 280 13.17 9.33 17.01
N GLN A 281 13.68 9.19 18.24
CA GLN A 281 12.90 9.39 19.46
C GLN A 281 12.52 10.86 19.64
N TRP A 282 13.46 11.77 19.41
CA TRP A 282 13.22 13.21 19.54
C TRP A 282 12.22 13.71 18.49
N GLN A 283 12.38 13.36 17.21
CA GLN A 283 11.47 13.82 16.15
C GLN A 283 10.03 13.36 16.39
N GLN A 284 9.86 12.15 16.93
CA GLN A 284 8.53 11.61 17.26
C GLN A 284 7.84 12.44 18.35
N SER A 285 8.60 12.99 19.32
CA SER A 285 8.07 13.90 20.33
C SER A 285 7.63 15.25 19.75
N GLN A 286 8.16 15.63 18.59
CA GLN A 286 7.82 16.87 17.89
C GLN A 286 6.69 16.68 16.87
N ASN A 287 6.32 15.44 16.56
CA ASN A 287 5.29 15.13 15.58
C ASN A 287 3.89 15.21 16.18
N GLN A 288 2.91 15.61 15.37
CA GLN A 288 1.53 15.83 15.81
C GLN A 288 0.69 14.56 15.57
N GLN A 289 -0.22 14.24 16.50
CA GLN A 289 -1.07 13.04 16.37
C GLN A 289 -2.17 13.17 15.31
N ASN A 290 -2.60 14.40 15.01
CA ASN A 290 -3.67 14.65 14.04
C ASN A 290 -3.12 14.69 12.61
N GLU A 291 -3.65 13.83 11.73
CA GLU A 291 -3.21 13.74 10.32
C GLU A 291 -3.45 15.03 9.52
N GLU A 292 -4.40 15.86 9.94
CA GLU A 292 -4.72 17.13 9.25
C GLU A 292 -3.93 18.33 9.80
N HIS A 293 -2.99 18.11 10.74
CA HIS A 293 -2.23 19.20 11.34
C HIS A 293 -1.14 19.73 10.36
N PRO A 294 -1.02 21.05 10.14
CA PRO A 294 -0.06 21.60 9.16
C PRO A 294 1.42 21.38 9.48
N GLU A 295 1.75 21.09 10.73
CA GLU A 295 3.10 20.76 11.20
C GLU A 295 3.37 19.25 11.27
N LYS A 296 2.42 18.40 10.86
CA LYS A 296 2.68 16.97 10.75
C LYS A 296 3.72 16.74 9.65
N HIS A 297 4.61 15.79 9.89
CA HIS A 297 5.57 15.32 8.91
C HIS A 297 5.53 13.80 8.80
N ASP A 298 5.77 13.30 7.60
CA ASP A 298 5.93 11.86 7.32
C ASP A 298 7.31 11.38 7.76
N THR A 299 8.33 12.22 7.57
CA THR A 299 9.72 11.87 7.84
C THR A 299 10.54 13.07 8.30
N ALA A 300 11.61 12.81 9.05
CA ALA A 300 12.49 13.86 9.57
C ALA A 300 13.95 13.63 9.15
N VAL A 301 14.66 14.71 8.82
CA VAL A 301 16.06 14.69 8.40
C VAL A 301 16.88 15.58 9.34
N LEU A 302 17.87 15.00 10.02
CA LEU A 302 18.88 15.75 10.79
C LEU A 302 20.10 16.00 9.92
N VAL A 303 20.51 17.26 9.84
CA VAL A 303 21.76 17.69 9.20
C VAL A 303 22.71 18.20 10.28
N THR A 304 23.92 17.67 10.33
CA THR A 304 24.93 18.00 11.35
C THR A 304 26.32 18.17 10.73
N ARG A 305 27.15 19.03 11.34
CA ARG A 305 28.59 19.15 11.06
C ARG A 305 29.46 18.27 11.99
N GLN A 306 28.85 17.44 12.83
CA GLN A 306 29.55 16.43 13.60
C GLN A 306 29.86 15.22 12.71
N ASP A 307 31.11 14.78 12.70
CA ASP A 307 31.55 13.53 12.06
C ASP A 307 30.80 12.35 12.70
N ILE A 308 30.06 11.60 11.88
CA ILE A 308 29.22 10.46 12.32
C ILE A 308 29.75 9.15 11.76
N CYS A 309 30.28 8.30 12.64
CA CYS A 309 31.01 7.11 12.22
C CYS A 309 30.26 5.82 12.56
N ARG A 310 30.46 4.80 11.72
CA ARG A 310 29.89 3.45 11.94
C ARG A 310 30.63 2.71 13.06
N ALA A 311 31.94 2.98 13.20
CA ALA A 311 32.81 2.43 14.23
C ALA A 311 33.97 3.40 14.48
N HIS A 312 34.68 3.23 15.59
CA HIS A 312 35.77 4.11 16.05
C HIS A 312 36.88 4.37 15.00
N ASP A 313 37.12 3.43 14.09
CA ASP A 313 38.17 3.54 13.07
C ASP A 313 37.60 3.61 11.63
N LYS A 314 36.27 3.84 11.48
CA LYS A 314 35.57 3.85 10.18
C LYS A 314 34.57 5.01 10.11
N CYS A 315 35.09 6.18 9.73
CA CYS A 315 34.34 7.44 9.56
C CYS A 315 33.96 7.78 8.12
N ASP A 316 33.97 6.82 7.20
CA ASP A 316 33.54 7.09 5.83
C ASP A 316 31.99 7.22 5.69
N THR A 317 31.26 7.31 6.80
CA THR A 317 29.79 7.26 6.82
C THR A 317 29.24 8.68 6.79
N LEU A 318 28.61 9.08 5.67
CA LEU A 318 28.02 10.41 5.54
C LEU A 318 26.56 10.47 5.99
N GLY A 319 25.90 9.33 6.19
CA GLY A 319 24.48 9.28 6.53
C GLY A 319 24.04 7.91 7.03
N LEU A 320 22.87 7.88 7.67
CA LEU A 320 22.23 6.64 8.12
C LEU A 320 20.70 6.80 8.21
N ALA A 321 19.98 5.77 7.77
CA ALA A 321 18.53 5.63 7.93
C ALA A 321 18.11 4.16 8.08
N GLU A 322 16.90 3.93 8.60
CA GLU A 322 16.28 2.60 8.61
C GLU A 322 15.57 2.31 7.27
N LEU A 323 15.55 1.03 6.89
CA LEU A 323 14.91 0.59 5.65
C LEU A 323 13.39 0.52 5.77
N GLY A 324 12.69 1.25 4.91
CA GLY A 324 11.24 1.10 4.69
C GLY A 324 10.36 1.64 5.82
N THR A 325 10.81 2.69 6.50
CA THR A 325 10.15 3.25 7.67
C THR A 325 9.38 4.54 7.39
N VAL A 326 9.16 4.94 6.13
CA VAL A 326 8.56 6.25 5.79
C VAL A 326 7.22 6.54 6.47
N CYS A 327 6.36 5.53 6.67
CA CYS A 327 5.08 5.67 7.37
C CYS A 327 5.11 5.04 8.79
N ASP A 328 6.30 4.80 9.36
CA ASP A 328 6.47 4.40 10.75
C ASP A 328 6.80 5.63 11.59
N PRO A 329 5.86 6.14 12.41
CA PRO A 329 6.06 7.39 13.13
C PRO A 329 7.30 7.36 14.03
N TYR A 330 7.64 6.20 14.61
CA TYR A 330 8.76 6.09 15.56
C TYR A 330 10.13 6.01 14.88
N ARG A 331 10.18 5.63 13.61
CA ARG A 331 11.41 5.24 12.90
C ARG A 331 11.57 5.91 11.53
N SER A 332 10.67 6.82 11.16
CA SER A 332 10.75 7.62 9.92
C SER A 332 11.70 8.81 10.11
N CYS A 333 12.99 8.53 10.00
CA CYS A 333 14.06 9.47 10.33
C CYS A 333 15.33 9.11 9.57
N SER A 334 16.11 10.13 9.23
CA SER A 334 17.48 9.97 8.71
C SER A 334 18.42 11.02 9.28
N ILE A 335 19.70 10.69 9.31
CA ILE A 335 20.77 11.62 9.69
C ILE A 335 21.75 11.78 8.52
N SER A 336 22.28 12.97 8.33
CA SER A 336 23.24 13.29 7.27
C SER A 336 24.30 14.26 7.77
N GLU A 337 25.55 13.93 7.48
CA GLU A 337 26.70 14.78 7.70
C GLU A 337 26.79 15.86 6.61
N ASP A 338 26.99 17.11 7.03
CA ASP A 338 27.17 18.23 6.15
C ASP A 338 28.59 18.29 5.59
N ASN A 339 28.70 18.13 4.27
CA ASN A 339 29.93 18.19 3.51
C ASN A 339 29.81 19.13 2.32
N GLY A 340 29.00 20.19 2.43
CA GLY A 340 28.73 21.13 1.35
C GLY A 340 27.49 20.75 0.54
N LEU A 341 27.37 21.28 -0.68
CA LEU A 341 26.16 21.05 -1.52
C LEU A 341 25.89 19.57 -1.84
N SER A 342 26.92 18.72 -1.76
CA SER A 342 26.79 17.26 -1.93
C SER A 342 25.97 16.58 -0.84
N THR A 343 25.76 17.21 0.32
CA THR A 343 24.88 16.69 1.37
C THR A 343 23.47 16.45 0.85
N ALA A 344 23.04 17.17 -0.19
CA ALA A 344 21.77 16.89 -0.86
C ALA A 344 21.70 15.48 -1.47
N PHE A 345 22.81 14.95 -2.00
CA PHE A 345 22.85 13.59 -2.52
C PHE A 345 22.80 12.56 -1.40
N THR A 346 23.47 12.84 -0.27
CA THR A 346 23.38 12.03 0.95
C THR A 346 21.95 12.00 1.47
N ILE A 347 21.29 13.15 1.63
CA ILE A 347 19.89 13.22 2.07
C ILE A 347 18.98 12.43 1.12
N ALA A 348 19.18 12.57 -0.20
CA ALA A 348 18.39 11.83 -1.18
C ALA A 348 18.59 10.31 -1.08
N HIS A 349 19.83 9.87 -0.86
CA HIS A 349 20.21 8.47 -0.62
C HIS A 349 19.56 7.93 0.66
N GLU A 350 19.65 8.65 1.77
CA GLU A 350 19.08 8.21 3.05
C GLU A 350 17.55 8.16 3.00
N LEU A 351 16.90 9.14 2.37
CA LEU A 351 15.47 9.06 2.10
C LEU A 351 15.13 7.84 1.21
N GLY A 352 16.05 7.43 0.33
CA GLY A 352 15.90 6.20 -0.48
C GLY A 352 15.83 4.95 0.41
N HIS A 353 16.65 4.88 1.46
CA HIS A 353 16.55 3.82 2.47
C HIS A 353 15.21 3.89 3.22
N VAL A 354 14.75 5.08 3.60
CA VAL A 354 13.42 5.28 4.23
C VAL A 354 12.29 4.74 3.32
N PHE A 355 12.47 4.78 1.99
CA PHE A 355 11.62 4.15 0.96
C PHE A 355 11.88 2.66 0.68
N ASN A 356 12.65 1.98 1.53
CA ASN A 356 13.03 0.57 1.41
C ASN A 356 13.92 0.24 0.19
N MET A 357 14.65 1.21 -0.36
CA MET A 357 15.59 0.95 -1.45
C MET A 357 16.92 0.43 -0.89
N PRO A 358 17.38 -0.78 -1.26
CA PRO A 358 18.72 -1.22 -0.92
C PRO A 358 19.78 -0.53 -1.79
N HIS A 359 21.05 -0.63 -1.41
CA HIS A 359 22.16 -0.21 -2.27
C HIS A 359 22.18 -0.98 -3.59
N ASP A 360 22.66 -0.31 -4.65
CA ASP A 360 22.73 -0.86 -6.00
C ASP A 360 23.65 -2.08 -6.14
N ASP A 361 24.66 -2.21 -5.28
CA ASP A 361 25.62 -3.32 -5.24
C ASP A 361 25.13 -4.53 -4.42
N ASN A 362 23.97 -4.40 -3.74
CA ASN A 362 23.40 -5.46 -2.94
C ASN A 362 23.07 -6.69 -3.83
N ASN A 363 23.23 -7.90 -3.30
CA ASN A 363 22.86 -9.15 -4.00
C ASN A 363 21.42 -9.12 -4.54
N LYS A 364 20.51 -8.45 -3.82
CA LYS A 364 19.12 -8.22 -4.21
C LYS A 364 18.94 -7.41 -5.50
N CYS A 365 19.96 -6.67 -5.93
CA CYS A 365 19.98 -5.82 -7.13
C CYS A 365 20.79 -6.42 -8.29
N LYS A 366 21.46 -7.57 -8.09
CA LYS A 366 22.34 -8.18 -9.11
C LYS A 366 21.60 -8.63 -10.37
N GLU A 367 20.34 -9.04 -10.27
CA GLU A 367 19.52 -9.48 -11.41
C GLU A 367 19.04 -8.30 -12.28
N ASP A 368 18.92 -7.11 -11.70
CA ASP A 368 18.38 -5.92 -12.38
C ASP A 368 19.48 -4.96 -12.91
N GLY A 369 20.76 -5.27 -12.63
CA GLY A 369 21.93 -4.43 -12.92
C GLY A 369 22.75 -4.88 -14.12
N GLY A 370 22.93 -3.99 -15.10
CA GLY A 370 24.07 -4.07 -16.02
C GLY A 370 25.36 -3.74 -15.28
N LYS A 371 26.46 -4.42 -15.60
CA LYS A 371 27.77 -4.18 -14.98
C LYS A 371 28.13 -2.67 -15.04
N ASN A 372 28.53 -2.08 -13.91
CA ASN A 372 29.21 -0.79 -13.76
C ASN A 372 28.39 0.53 -13.72
N GLN A 373 27.10 0.55 -13.39
CA GLN A 373 26.37 1.83 -13.22
C GLN A 373 25.95 2.09 -11.77
N GLN A 374 26.66 2.99 -11.11
CA GLN A 374 26.38 3.46 -9.74
C GLN A 374 25.46 4.68 -9.80
N HIS A 375 24.33 4.63 -9.10
CA HIS A 375 23.28 5.65 -9.14
C HIS A 375 23.13 6.32 -7.76
N VAL A 376 22.03 7.02 -7.49
CA VAL A 376 21.74 7.63 -6.16
C VAL A 376 21.96 6.66 -4.99
N MET A 377 21.58 5.38 -5.15
CA MET A 377 21.73 4.35 -4.12
C MET A 377 23.10 3.63 -4.16
N ALA A 378 24.11 4.21 -4.80
CA ALA A 378 25.47 3.71 -4.70
C ALA A 378 26.02 3.91 -3.27
N PRO A 379 26.75 2.93 -2.70
CA PRO A 379 27.28 3.04 -1.34
C PRO A 379 28.39 4.09 -1.19
N THR A 380 28.96 4.56 -2.30
CA THR A 380 30.01 5.58 -2.33
C THR A 380 29.82 6.54 -3.50
N LEU A 381 30.17 7.81 -3.28
CA LEU A 381 30.27 8.84 -4.32
C LEU A 381 31.67 8.75 -4.96
N ASN A 382 31.75 8.36 -6.22
CA ASN A 382 32.99 8.34 -7.00
C ASN A 382 32.76 8.85 -8.44
N PHE A 383 33.77 8.74 -9.30
CA PHE A 383 33.71 9.25 -10.69
C PHE A 383 32.55 8.69 -11.53
N TYR A 384 32.22 7.43 -11.29
CA TYR A 384 31.25 6.66 -12.07
C TYR A 384 29.85 6.75 -11.48
N THR A 385 29.71 7.32 -10.29
CA THR A 385 28.41 7.54 -9.64
C THR A 385 27.64 8.63 -10.38
N ASN A 386 26.39 8.36 -10.72
CA ASN A 386 25.43 9.33 -11.23
C ASN A 386 24.41 9.66 -10.13
N PRO A 387 24.65 10.70 -9.33
CA PRO A 387 23.81 11.02 -8.18
C PRO A 387 22.52 11.77 -8.54
N TRP A 388 22.20 11.95 -9.83
CA TRP A 388 20.94 12.56 -10.28
C TRP A 388 19.94 11.55 -10.85
N MET A 389 20.36 10.30 -11.08
CA MET A 389 19.52 9.25 -11.63
C MET A 389 19.44 8.05 -10.70
N TRP A 390 18.30 7.38 -10.68
CA TRP A 390 17.99 6.17 -9.93
C TRP A 390 18.21 4.93 -10.78
N SER A 391 18.70 3.85 -10.16
CA SER A 391 18.90 2.58 -10.85
C SER A 391 17.56 1.89 -11.15
N LYS A 392 17.60 0.88 -12.03
CA LYS A 392 16.44 0.00 -12.24
C LYS A 392 16.05 -0.74 -10.96
N CYS A 393 17.03 -1.09 -10.12
CA CYS A 393 16.79 -1.73 -8.84
C CYS A 393 16.06 -0.77 -7.89
N SER A 394 16.57 0.45 -7.69
CA SER A 394 15.94 1.49 -6.89
C SER A 394 14.49 1.71 -7.31
N ARG A 395 14.26 1.88 -8.63
CA ARG A 395 12.92 1.99 -9.21
C ARG A 395 12.04 0.81 -8.80
N LYS A 396 12.49 -0.42 -8.99
CA LYS A 396 11.72 -1.64 -8.67
C LYS A 396 11.30 -1.67 -7.20
N TYR A 397 12.23 -1.41 -6.27
CA TYR A 397 11.96 -1.48 -4.83
C TYR A 397 10.99 -0.40 -4.36
N ILE A 398 11.17 0.87 -4.74
CA ILE A 398 10.23 1.92 -4.33
C ILE A 398 8.84 1.71 -4.96
N THR A 399 8.82 1.24 -6.21
CA THR A 399 7.58 0.92 -6.94
C THR A 399 6.79 -0.17 -6.22
N GLU A 400 7.45 -1.24 -5.78
CA GLU A 400 6.83 -2.33 -5.02
C GLU A 400 6.38 -1.85 -3.64
N PHE A 401 7.22 -1.06 -2.95
CA PHE A 401 6.92 -0.48 -1.64
C PHE A 401 5.65 0.39 -1.66
N LEU A 402 5.51 1.27 -2.68
CA LEU A 402 4.34 2.14 -2.83
C LEU A 402 3.08 1.37 -3.26
N ASP A 403 3.21 0.35 -4.12
CA ASP A 403 2.07 -0.44 -4.61
C ASP A 403 1.50 -1.41 -3.58
N THR A 404 2.36 -1.96 -2.73
CA THR A 404 1.99 -2.82 -1.59
C THR A 404 1.31 -2.04 -0.47
N GLY A 405 1.27 -0.70 -0.53
CA GLY A 405 0.55 0.15 0.42
C GLY A 405 1.37 0.56 1.64
N TYR A 406 2.70 0.38 1.63
CA TYR A 406 3.55 0.88 2.72
C TYR A 406 3.76 2.40 2.70
N GLY A 407 3.40 3.07 1.60
CA GLY A 407 3.44 4.53 1.45
C GLY A 407 2.06 5.19 1.49
N GLU A 408 1.13 4.69 2.32
CA GLU A 408 -0.24 5.25 2.41
C GLU A 408 -0.30 6.62 3.07
N CYS A 409 0.61 6.93 4.00
CA CYS A 409 0.75 8.26 4.61
C CYS A 409 1.17 9.37 3.61
N LEU A 410 1.57 9.01 2.39
CA LEU A 410 2.08 9.96 1.39
C LEU A 410 1.00 10.39 0.39
N LEU A 411 -0.27 10.05 0.66
CA LEU A 411 -1.38 10.25 -0.27
C LEU A 411 -2.13 11.55 -0.05
N ASP A 412 -2.04 12.11 1.14
CA ASP A 412 -2.55 13.42 1.47
C ASP A 412 -1.67 14.50 0.84
N GLU A 413 -2.34 15.47 0.26
CA GLU A 413 -1.69 16.62 -0.33
C GLU A 413 -1.58 17.70 0.77
N PRO A 414 -0.37 18.10 1.18
CA PRO A 414 -0.21 19.20 2.13
C PRO A 414 -0.93 20.41 1.56
N THR A 415 -1.83 21.02 2.34
CA THR A 415 -2.72 22.11 1.89
C THR A 415 -1.95 23.20 1.12
N SER A 416 -1.90 23.12 -0.22
CA SER A 416 -1.16 24.02 -1.08
C SER A 416 -1.54 24.05 -2.55
N ARG A 417 -1.57 25.26 -3.10
CA ARG A 417 -1.60 25.53 -4.53
C ARG A 417 -0.24 25.16 -5.14
N THR A 418 -0.24 24.17 -6.02
CA THR A 418 0.92 23.75 -6.79
C THR A 418 1.35 24.86 -7.77
N TYR A 419 2.42 25.58 -7.43
CA TYR A 419 3.18 26.35 -8.41
C TYR A 419 4.24 25.42 -9.02
N PRO A 420 4.36 25.33 -10.36
CA PRO A 420 5.45 24.59 -10.97
C PRO A 420 6.76 25.21 -10.49
N LEU A 421 7.73 24.37 -10.10
CA LEU A 421 9.08 24.79 -9.73
C LEU A 421 9.88 25.09 -11.01
N PRO A 422 10.20 26.36 -11.33
CA PRO A 422 11.47 26.66 -11.99
C PRO A 422 12.64 26.29 -11.08
N GLN A 423 13.52 25.46 -11.61
CA GLN A 423 14.68 24.96 -10.90
C GLN A 423 15.77 26.05 -10.90
N GLN A 424 15.86 26.83 -9.82
CA GLN A 424 17.03 27.68 -9.60
C GLN A 424 18.24 26.77 -9.42
N LEU A 425 19.18 26.86 -10.36
CA LEU A 425 20.36 26.01 -10.37
C LEU A 425 21.33 26.46 -9.25
N PRO A 426 21.72 25.59 -8.31
CA PRO A 426 22.49 26.00 -7.12
C PRO A 426 23.82 26.68 -7.46
N GLY A 427 24.46 26.31 -8.56
CA GLY A 427 25.73 26.89 -9.04
C GLY A 427 25.64 28.34 -9.53
N LEU A 428 24.43 28.89 -9.69
CA LEU A 428 24.21 30.32 -9.89
C LEU A 428 24.32 31.10 -8.57
N ILE A 429 23.99 30.46 -7.44
CA ILE A 429 24.04 31.05 -6.10
C ILE A 429 25.44 30.84 -5.49
N TYR A 430 25.97 29.63 -5.63
CA TYR A 430 27.25 29.21 -5.09
C TYR A 430 28.23 29.02 -6.24
N ASN A 431 29.09 30.01 -6.50
CA ASN A 431 30.15 29.87 -7.48
C ASN A 431 31.14 28.76 -7.09
N VAL A 432 32.05 28.39 -8.00
CA VAL A 432 32.94 27.22 -7.81
C VAL A 432 33.85 27.36 -6.58
N ASP A 433 34.34 28.56 -6.27
CA ASP A 433 35.17 28.80 -5.09
C ASP A 433 34.34 28.69 -3.81
N LYS A 434 33.10 29.21 -3.80
CA LYS A 434 32.21 29.07 -2.66
C LYS A 434 31.87 27.61 -2.39
N GLN A 435 31.74 26.80 -3.43
CA GLN A 435 31.58 25.35 -3.28
C GLN A 435 32.81 24.71 -2.62
N CYS A 436 34.03 25.15 -2.96
CA CYS A 436 35.24 24.70 -2.27
C CYS A 436 35.27 25.13 -0.80
N GLU A 437 34.86 26.36 -0.48
CA GLU A 437 34.80 26.85 0.89
C GLU A 437 33.81 26.05 1.76
N LEU A 438 32.66 25.69 1.20
CA LEU A 438 31.65 24.89 1.91
C LEU A 438 32.16 23.49 2.29
N ILE A 439 33.09 22.94 1.51
CA ILE A 439 33.66 21.60 1.76
C ILE A 439 34.89 21.68 2.67
N PHE A 440 35.85 22.56 2.34
CA PHE A 440 37.18 22.57 2.94
C PHE A 440 37.44 23.75 3.89
N GLY A 441 36.48 24.66 4.04
CA GLY A 441 36.57 25.82 4.92
C GLY A 441 36.95 27.13 4.23
N PRO A 442 36.89 28.26 4.95
CA PRO A 442 37.11 29.59 4.38
C PRO A 442 38.46 29.75 3.68
N GLY A 443 38.48 30.41 2.52
CA GLY A 443 39.68 30.64 1.73
C GLY A 443 40.10 29.49 0.82
N ALA A 444 39.36 28.37 0.81
CA ALA A 444 39.54 27.31 -0.18
C ALA A 444 39.07 27.77 -1.57
N LYS A 445 39.83 27.43 -2.62
CA LYS A 445 39.56 27.82 -4.01
C LYS A 445 39.62 26.65 -4.96
N VAL A 446 39.07 26.79 -6.17
CA VAL A 446 39.16 25.77 -7.21
C VAL A 446 40.61 25.49 -7.63
N CYS A 447 40.93 24.23 -7.87
CA CYS A 447 42.25 23.78 -8.34
C CYS A 447 42.47 24.20 -9.82
N PRO A 448 43.49 25.01 -10.15
CA PRO A 448 43.65 25.55 -11.51
C PRO A 448 44.04 24.53 -12.58
N TYR A 449 44.75 23.46 -12.21
CA TYR A 449 45.39 22.53 -13.15
C TYR A 449 44.57 21.26 -13.44
N MET A 450 43.54 20.98 -12.63
CA MET A 450 42.64 19.85 -12.85
C MET A 450 41.55 20.28 -13.83
N GLN A 451 41.68 19.85 -15.10
CA GLN A 451 40.80 20.32 -16.17
C GLN A 451 39.30 20.02 -15.93
N MET A 452 38.52 21.05 -16.29
CA MET A 452 37.07 21.25 -16.21
C MET A 452 36.23 20.00 -16.52
N GLN A 453 35.82 19.27 -15.48
CA GLN A 453 34.79 18.26 -15.59
C GLN A 453 33.85 18.45 -14.43
N CYS A 454 32.67 19.04 -14.68
CA CYS A 454 31.56 19.24 -13.73
C CYS A 454 31.21 18.01 -12.86
N ARG A 455 31.79 16.83 -13.15
CA ARG A 455 31.74 15.61 -12.36
C ARG A 455 32.55 15.62 -11.06
N ARG A 456 33.62 16.43 -10.94
CA ARG A 456 34.49 16.42 -9.76
C ARG A 456 35.03 17.80 -9.41
N LEU A 457 34.77 18.21 -8.17
CA LEU A 457 35.31 19.41 -7.57
C LEU A 457 36.67 19.11 -6.92
N TRP A 458 37.69 19.82 -7.38
CA TRP A 458 39.03 19.79 -6.84
C TRP A 458 39.37 21.16 -6.29
N CYS A 459 39.83 21.20 -5.05
CA CYS A 459 40.07 22.44 -4.32
C CYS A 459 41.49 22.49 -3.76
N ILE A 460 41.97 23.72 -3.55
CA ILE A 460 43.19 24.04 -2.81
C ILE A 460 42.81 24.74 -1.50
N ASN A 461 43.62 24.55 -0.46
CA ASN A 461 43.44 25.24 0.82
C ASN A 461 43.89 26.72 0.72
N ALA A 462 43.53 27.51 1.73
CA ALA A 462 43.95 28.91 1.86
C ALA A 462 45.48 29.13 1.81
N ASP A 463 46.27 28.14 2.24
CA ASP A 463 47.75 28.18 2.23
C ASP A 463 48.40 28.09 0.83
N GLY A 464 47.59 28.02 -0.24
CA GLY A 464 48.04 28.06 -1.62
C GLY A 464 48.29 26.69 -2.27
N ALA A 465 48.49 26.71 -3.59
CA ALA A 465 48.56 25.52 -4.46
C ALA A 465 49.74 24.58 -4.18
N HIS A 466 50.74 25.01 -3.41
CA HIS A 466 51.98 24.27 -3.11
C HIS A 466 51.74 22.99 -2.28
N LYS A 467 50.59 22.89 -1.58
CA LYS A 467 50.19 21.70 -0.80
C LYS A 467 49.36 20.67 -1.59
N GLY A 468 49.20 20.85 -2.91
CA GLY A 468 48.44 19.96 -3.79
C GLY A 468 46.91 20.13 -3.72
N CYS A 469 46.21 19.55 -4.68
CA CYS A 469 44.75 19.64 -4.78
C CYS A 469 44.05 18.46 -4.07
N ARG A 470 42.92 18.75 -3.41
CA ARG A 470 42.10 17.80 -2.66
C ARG A 470 40.70 17.68 -3.27
N THR A 471 40.05 16.54 -3.11
CA THR A 471 38.68 16.29 -3.58
C THR A 471 37.94 15.37 -2.63
N GLN A 472 36.62 15.54 -2.53
CA GLN A 472 35.70 14.56 -1.92
C GLN A 472 34.86 13.82 -2.98
N HIS A 473 35.30 13.85 -4.25
CA HIS A 473 34.59 13.26 -5.40
C HIS A 473 33.17 13.81 -5.62
N THR A 474 32.90 15.00 -5.12
CA THR A 474 31.62 15.69 -5.28
C THR A 474 31.56 16.39 -6.64
N PRO A 475 30.43 16.36 -7.36
CA PRO A 475 30.29 17.12 -8.60
C PRO A 475 30.11 18.61 -8.34
N TRP A 476 30.33 19.41 -9.38
CA TRP A 476 30.02 20.83 -9.34
C TRP A 476 28.51 20.99 -9.37
N ALA A 477 28.00 22.00 -8.66
CA ALA A 477 26.58 22.28 -8.66
C ALA A 477 26.07 22.62 -10.08
N ASP A 478 24.87 22.16 -10.42
CA ASP A 478 24.22 22.56 -11.66
C ASP A 478 24.11 24.09 -11.70
N GLY A 479 24.35 24.71 -12.86
CA GLY A 479 24.40 26.17 -13.04
C GLY A 479 25.79 26.80 -12.88
N THR A 480 26.77 26.07 -12.33
CA THR A 480 28.14 26.59 -12.17
C THR A 480 28.77 26.84 -13.52
N GLU A 481 29.37 28.00 -13.73
CA GLU A 481 30.09 28.29 -14.98
C GLU A 481 31.34 27.40 -15.09
N CYS A 482 31.39 26.61 -16.16
CA CYS A 482 32.51 25.70 -16.45
C CYS A 482 33.38 26.21 -17.60
N GLU A 483 32.79 26.91 -18.56
CA GLU A 483 33.47 27.59 -19.67
C GLU A 483 32.63 28.82 -20.05
N PRO A 484 33.22 29.85 -20.69
CA PRO A 484 32.47 31.01 -21.16
C PRO A 484 31.24 30.61 -21.99
N GLY A 485 30.06 31.04 -21.55
CA GLY A 485 28.78 30.70 -22.22
C GLY A 485 28.26 29.28 -21.94
N LYS A 486 28.94 28.47 -21.12
CA LYS A 486 28.52 27.13 -20.71
C LYS A 486 28.34 27.06 -19.18
N HIS A 487 27.57 26.08 -18.73
CA HIS A 487 27.36 25.81 -17.31
C HIS A 487 27.29 24.30 -17.05
N CYS A 488 27.53 23.90 -15.81
CA CYS A 488 27.38 22.52 -15.38
C CYS A 488 25.90 22.12 -15.32
N LYS A 489 25.57 20.96 -15.88
CA LYS A 489 24.25 20.32 -15.74
C LYS A 489 24.40 18.81 -15.73
N TYR A 490 23.91 18.15 -14.69
CA TYR A 490 24.04 16.70 -14.47
C TYR A 490 25.49 16.19 -14.59
N GLY A 491 26.44 17.00 -14.10
CA GLY A 491 27.87 16.68 -14.16
C GLY A 491 28.54 16.88 -15.53
N PHE A 492 27.87 17.52 -16.50
CA PHE A 492 28.43 17.86 -17.81
C PHE A 492 28.46 19.37 -18.04
N CYS A 493 29.49 19.86 -18.73
CA CYS A 493 29.56 21.26 -19.16
C CYS A 493 28.74 21.44 -20.45
N VAL A 494 27.62 22.16 -20.37
CA VAL A 494 26.66 22.33 -21.47
C VAL A 494 26.44 23.81 -21.81
N PRO A 495 26.17 24.17 -23.09
CA PRO A 495 25.86 25.55 -23.48
C PRO A 495 24.64 26.12 -22.74
N LYS A 496 24.70 27.38 -22.30
CA LYS A 496 23.61 28.07 -21.59
C LYS A 496 22.33 28.18 -22.47
N GLU A 497 22.44 28.20 -23.81
CA GLU A 497 21.30 28.34 -24.74
C GLU A 497 20.55 27.02 -25.09
N ARG A 498 21.07 25.84 -24.74
CA ARG A 498 20.39 24.56 -25.01
C ARG A 498 19.57 24.10 -23.80
N GLU A 499 18.47 24.79 -23.52
CA GLU A 499 17.41 24.20 -22.70
C GLU A 499 16.65 23.17 -23.55
N ALA A 500 16.90 21.89 -23.30
CA ALA A 500 16.15 20.83 -23.95
C ALA A 500 14.64 21.00 -23.63
N PRO A 501 13.75 20.86 -24.63
CA PRO A 501 12.33 21.16 -24.45
C PRO A 501 11.70 20.28 -23.36
N VAL A 502 10.82 20.89 -22.56
CA VAL A 502 9.98 20.17 -21.59
C VAL A 502 9.13 19.17 -22.37
N THR A 503 9.25 17.88 -22.04
CA THR A 503 8.46 16.82 -22.69
C THR A 503 7.63 16.12 -21.64
N ASP A 504 6.31 16.27 -21.72
CA ASP A 504 5.38 15.56 -20.84
C ASP A 504 5.38 14.05 -21.14
N GLY A 505 5.17 13.26 -20.10
CA GLY A 505 5.02 11.81 -20.24
C GLY A 505 3.71 11.46 -20.94
N ALA A 506 3.76 10.47 -21.83
CA ALA A 506 2.58 9.89 -22.47
C ALA A 506 2.53 8.38 -22.25
N TRP A 507 1.36 7.91 -21.84
CA TRP A 507 0.98 6.52 -21.79
C TRP A 507 0.98 5.93 -23.24
N GLY A 508 1.74 4.84 -23.50
CA GLY A 508 1.58 3.99 -24.70
C GLY A 508 0.44 2.97 -24.71
N THR A 509 0.63 1.84 -25.37
CA THR A 509 -0.34 0.74 -25.34
C THR A 509 -0.06 -0.21 -24.18
N TRP A 510 -1.09 -0.89 -23.74
CA TRP A 510 -0.98 -1.97 -22.77
C TRP A 510 -0.14 -3.12 -23.32
N SER A 511 0.76 -3.67 -22.51
CA SER A 511 1.47 -4.90 -22.88
C SER A 511 0.48 -6.05 -23.06
N PRO A 512 0.82 -7.09 -23.83
CA PRO A 512 0.10 -8.36 -23.74
C PRO A 512 0.19 -8.91 -22.31
N PHE A 513 -0.79 -9.74 -21.94
CA PHE A 513 -0.76 -10.42 -20.65
C PHE A 513 0.44 -11.37 -20.57
N GLY A 514 1.09 -11.40 -19.40
CA GLY A 514 2.11 -12.41 -19.11
C GLY A 514 1.53 -13.84 -19.07
N ALA A 515 2.41 -14.83 -18.99
CA ALA A 515 2.00 -16.21 -18.76
C ALA A 515 1.34 -16.35 -17.38
N CYS A 516 0.32 -17.20 -17.28
CA CYS A 516 -0.34 -17.51 -16.01
C CYS A 516 0.69 -18.06 -15.03
N SER A 517 0.66 -17.62 -13.77
CA SER A 517 1.69 -18.02 -12.79
C SER A 517 1.74 -19.54 -12.60
N ARG A 518 0.65 -20.27 -12.90
CA ARG A 518 0.53 -21.74 -12.89
C ARG A 518 -0.68 -22.20 -13.74
N THR A 519 -0.94 -23.50 -13.82
CA THR A 519 -1.94 -24.14 -14.70
C THR A 519 -3.33 -24.41 -14.09
N CYS A 520 -3.52 -24.35 -12.76
CA CYS A 520 -4.83 -24.59 -12.09
C CYS A 520 -4.94 -23.94 -10.71
N GLY A 521 -6.13 -23.49 -10.28
CA GLY A 521 -6.35 -22.96 -8.94
C GLY A 521 -6.06 -21.47 -8.80
N ALA A 522 -6.77 -20.64 -9.59
CA ALA A 522 -7.02 -19.21 -9.29
C ALA A 522 -5.86 -18.22 -9.46
N TYR A 523 -5.10 -18.31 -10.54
CA TYR A 523 -3.93 -17.46 -10.72
C TYR A 523 -4.20 -16.12 -11.35
N VAL A 524 -3.20 -15.25 -11.30
CA VAL A 524 -3.29 -13.89 -11.79
C VAL A 524 -2.20 -13.65 -12.83
N ILE A 525 -2.61 -13.17 -14.00
CA ILE A 525 -1.74 -12.55 -14.99
C ILE A 525 -1.82 -11.04 -14.84
N PHE A 526 -0.68 -10.39 -15.02
CA PHE A 526 -0.58 -8.95 -15.07
C PHE A 526 -0.22 -8.50 -16.48
N TYR A 527 -0.60 -7.27 -16.77
CA TYR A 527 -0.08 -6.53 -17.90
C TYR A 527 0.23 -5.11 -17.44
N PHE A 528 1.33 -4.58 -17.96
CA PHE A 528 1.86 -3.30 -17.54
C PHE A 528 1.64 -2.27 -18.65
N PHE A 529 1.60 -1.03 -18.22
CA PHE A 529 1.56 0.10 -19.12
C PHE A 529 2.99 0.51 -19.47
N SER A 530 3.36 0.49 -20.74
CA SER A 530 4.65 1.04 -21.18
C SER A 530 4.50 2.54 -21.46
N PHE A 531 5.49 3.33 -21.06
CA PHE A 531 5.57 4.73 -21.46
C PHE A 531 5.85 4.79 -22.97
N PHE A 532 4.98 5.46 -23.73
CA PHE A 532 5.26 5.80 -25.13
C PHE A 532 6.30 6.91 -25.19
N ILE A 533 6.15 7.91 -24.32
CA ILE A 533 7.12 9.00 -24.12
C ILE A 533 7.36 9.13 -22.62
N ARG A 534 8.63 9.11 -22.20
CA ARG A 534 9.01 9.36 -20.80
C ARG A 534 9.07 10.87 -20.56
N PRO A 535 8.62 11.36 -19.38
CA PRO A 535 8.77 12.77 -19.06
C PRO A 535 10.26 13.15 -19.10
N ARG A 536 10.58 14.34 -19.60
CA ARG A 536 11.95 14.90 -19.64
C ARG A 536 11.92 16.39 -19.31
N ASN A 537 13.02 16.89 -18.76
CA ASN A 537 13.25 18.31 -18.49
C ASN A 537 12.11 18.96 -17.68
N GLY A 538 11.60 18.28 -16.64
CA GLY A 538 10.50 18.79 -15.81
C GLY A 538 9.10 18.56 -16.36
N GLY A 539 8.94 17.75 -17.42
CA GLY A 539 7.63 17.38 -17.95
C GLY A 539 6.78 16.58 -16.96
N LYS A 540 5.46 16.67 -17.14
CA LYS A 540 4.47 16.05 -16.25
C LYS A 540 4.53 14.52 -16.34
N TYR A 541 4.46 13.85 -15.19
CA TYR A 541 4.34 12.40 -15.13
C TYR A 541 2.95 11.95 -15.58
N CYS A 542 2.89 10.76 -16.19
CA CYS A 542 1.61 10.13 -16.49
C CYS A 542 0.91 9.72 -15.19
N VAL A 543 -0.31 10.22 -14.97
CA VAL A 543 -1.16 9.85 -13.84
C VAL A 543 -2.17 8.80 -14.29
N GLY A 544 -2.38 7.73 -13.52
CA GLY A 544 -3.33 6.65 -13.88
C GLY A 544 -2.85 5.23 -13.62
N ARG A 545 -3.64 4.21 -14.00
CA ARG A 545 -3.35 2.80 -13.67
C ARG A 545 -2.19 2.31 -14.51
N ARG A 546 -1.10 1.89 -13.86
CA ARG A 546 0.11 1.36 -14.53
C ARG A 546 0.13 -0.16 -14.65
N MET A 547 -0.74 -0.85 -13.91
CA MET A 547 -0.89 -2.29 -13.93
C MET A 547 -2.37 -2.67 -13.88
N LYS A 548 -2.71 -3.78 -14.54
CA LYS A 548 -4.00 -4.43 -14.41
C LYS A 548 -3.82 -5.94 -14.25
N PHE A 549 -4.72 -6.53 -13.48
CA PHE A 549 -4.71 -7.92 -13.10
C PHE A 549 -5.92 -8.63 -13.69
N LYS A 550 -5.74 -9.85 -14.16
CA LYS A 550 -6.81 -10.72 -14.64
C LYS A 550 -6.60 -12.12 -14.07
N SER A 551 -7.66 -12.74 -13.58
CA SER A 551 -7.62 -14.13 -13.16
C SER A 551 -7.50 -15.05 -14.37
N CYS A 552 -6.72 -16.12 -14.26
CA CYS A 552 -6.50 -17.17 -15.25
C CYS A 552 -6.46 -18.53 -14.55
N ASN A 553 -6.79 -19.59 -15.29
CA ASN A 553 -6.74 -20.98 -14.80
C ASN A 553 -7.47 -21.15 -13.45
N THR A 554 -8.70 -20.66 -13.38
CA THR A 554 -9.54 -20.65 -12.16
C THR A 554 -10.09 -22.02 -11.78
N GLU A 555 -9.99 -23.00 -12.69
CA GLU A 555 -10.38 -24.38 -12.43
C GLU A 555 -9.61 -24.95 -11.23
N PRO A 556 -10.29 -25.61 -10.28
CA PRO A 556 -9.63 -26.19 -9.12
C PRO A 556 -8.63 -27.26 -9.56
N CYS A 557 -7.46 -27.28 -8.90
CA CYS A 557 -6.49 -28.34 -9.14
C CYS A 557 -7.05 -29.70 -8.71
N SER A 558 -6.75 -30.74 -9.48
CA SER A 558 -7.04 -32.14 -9.11
C SER A 558 -6.56 -32.42 -7.69
N LYS A 559 -7.41 -33.05 -6.85
CA LYS A 559 -7.19 -33.39 -5.43
C LYS A 559 -5.72 -33.34 -5.00
N GLN A 560 -5.24 -32.13 -4.67
CA GLN A 560 -3.86 -31.94 -4.25
C GLN A 560 -3.69 -32.47 -2.83
N LYS A 561 -2.56 -33.13 -2.57
CA LYS A 561 -2.24 -33.65 -1.23
C LYS A 561 -1.97 -32.54 -0.19
N LYS A 562 -1.66 -31.31 -0.64
CA LYS A 562 -1.27 -30.17 0.20
C LYS A 562 -1.87 -28.88 -0.37
N ASP A 563 -2.20 -27.94 0.51
CA ASP A 563 -2.61 -26.58 0.14
C ASP A 563 -1.45 -25.82 -0.53
N PHE A 564 -1.75 -24.89 -1.44
CA PHE A 564 -0.71 -24.17 -2.18
C PHE A 564 0.19 -23.31 -1.28
N ARG A 565 -0.33 -22.76 -0.18
CA ARG A 565 0.51 -22.06 0.79
C ARG A 565 1.38 -23.03 1.58
N GLU A 566 0.87 -24.23 1.87
CA GLU A 566 1.66 -25.29 2.49
C GLU A 566 2.82 -25.74 1.60
N GLU A 567 2.62 -25.86 0.28
CA GLU A 567 3.70 -26.11 -0.69
C GLU A 567 4.79 -25.04 -0.59
N GLN A 568 4.41 -23.76 -0.50
CA GLN A 568 5.35 -22.64 -0.39
C GLN A 568 6.18 -22.66 0.91
N CYS A 569 5.59 -23.04 2.05
CA CYS A 569 6.34 -23.25 3.29
C CYS A 569 7.25 -24.48 3.18
N ALA A 570 6.77 -25.58 2.59
CA ALA A 570 7.51 -26.84 2.47
C ALA A 570 8.78 -26.73 1.62
N VAL A 571 8.92 -25.72 0.75
CA VAL A 571 10.19 -25.38 0.05
C VAL A 571 11.35 -25.12 1.03
N PHE A 572 11.04 -24.82 2.29
CA PHE A 572 12.00 -24.57 3.34
C PHE A 572 12.16 -25.74 4.32
N ASP A 573 11.48 -26.86 4.11
CA ASP A 573 11.66 -28.07 4.94
C ASP A 573 13.15 -28.46 4.97
N GLY A 574 13.61 -28.89 6.16
CA GLY A 574 15.03 -29.18 6.43
C GLY A 574 15.94 -27.94 6.59
N LYS A 575 15.42 -26.71 6.45
CA LYS A 575 16.20 -25.47 6.66
C LYS A 575 15.87 -24.84 8.00
N HIS A 576 16.75 -25.03 8.98
CA HIS A 576 16.58 -24.50 10.35
C HIS A 576 17.07 -23.05 10.53
N PHE A 577 17.74 -22.47 9.53
CA PHE A 577 18.26 -21.08 9.52
C PHE A 577 19.13 -20.67 10.73
N ASN A 578 19.77 -21.63 11.40
CA ASN A 578 20.54 -21.40 12.64
C ASN A 578 19.71 -20.74 13.76
N ILE A 579 18.40 -20.98 13.79
CA ILE A 579 17.54 -20.48 14.86
C ILE A 579 17.69 -21.41 16.07
N ASN A 580 18.07 -20.84 17.22
CA ASN A 580 18.24 -21.59 18.46
C ASN A 580 16.93 -22.28 18.89
N GLY A 581 17.01 -23.57 19.23
CA GLY A 581 15.88 -24.37 19.71
C GLY A 581 15.04 -25.07 18.64
N LEU A 582 15.41 -25.00 17.36
CA LEU A 582 14.76 -25.76 16.29
C LEU A 582 15.51 -27.06 15.96
N PRO A 583 14.80 -28.17 15.69
CA PRO A 583 15.44 -29.43 15.27
C PRO A 583 16.13 -29.26 13.90
N PRO A 584 17.18 -30.04 13.59
CA PRO A 584 17.89 -29.94 12.31
C PRO A 584 17.00 -30.26 11.10
N ASN A 585 16.00 -31.14 11.28
CA ASN A 585 14.99 -31.44 10.27
C ASN A 585 13.64 -30.80 10.62
N VAL A 586 13.53 -29.50 10.35
CA VAL A 586 12.28 -28.75 10.54
C VAL A 586 11.27 -29.04 9.42
N ARG A 587 10.00 -29.23 9.81
CA ARG A 587 8.86 -29.20 8.90
C ARG A 587 8.11 -27.89 9.06
N TRP A 588 8.04 -27.09 8.01
CA TRP A 588 7.37 -25.79 7.99
C TRP A 588 5.93 -25.92 7.53
N VAL A 589 5.02 -25.30 8.27
CA VAL A 589 3.58 -25.25 7.95
C VAL A 589 3.07 -23.81 7.97
N PRO A 590 2.05 -23.46 7.18
CA PRO A 590 1.50 -22.11 7.16
C PRO A 590 0.96 -21.66 8.52
N LYS A 591 1.11 -20.36 8.82
CA LYS A 591 0.54 -19.72 10.00
C LYS A 591 -0.48 -18.66 9.57
N TYR A 592 -1.74 -18.89 9.92
CA TYR A 592 -2.85 -17.96 9.68
C TYR A 592 -3.30 -17.25 10.97
N SER A 593 -3.51 -18.00 12.06
CA SER A 593 -4.02 -17.45 13.32
C SER A 593 -3.02 -16.49 13.96
N GLY A 594 -3.47 -15.29 14.34
CA GLY A 594 -2.62 -14.23 14.90
C GLY A 594 -1.95 -13.33 13.86
N ILE A 595 -2.16 -13.57 12.55
CA ILE A 595 -1.69 -12.69 11.47
C ILE A 595 -2.83 -11.80 11.00
N LEU A 596 -2.60 -10.49 11.02
CA LEU A 596 -3.55 -9.48 10.51
C LEU A 596 -3.82 -9.69 9.02
N MET A 597 -5.06 -9.47 8.57
CA MET A 597 -5.45 -9.69 7.17
C MET A 597 -4.56 -8.95 6.15
N LYS A 598 -4.10 -7.73 6.49
CA LYS A 598 -3.18 -6.95 5.65
C LYS A 598 -1.83 -7.64 5.41
N ASP A 599 -1.39 -8.48 6.34
CA ASP A 599 -0.10 -9.17 6.32
C ASP A 599 -0.22 -10.62 5.84
N ARG A 600 -1.44 -11.12 5.60
CA ARG A 600 -1.68 -12.51 5.21
C ARG A 600 -1.18 -12.90 3.83
N CYS A 601 -0.72 -11.96 3.03
CA CYS A 601 -0.09 -12.24 1.75
C CYS A 601 1.44 -12.21 1.80
N LYS A 602 2.01 -12.13 3.01
CA LYS A 602 3.39 -12.52 3.32
C LYS A 602 3.44 -14.01 3.64
N LEU A 603 4.58 -14.65 3.43
CA LEU A 603 4.73 -16.09 3.71
C LEU A 603 5.16 -16.30 5.17
N PHE A 604 4.18 -16.29 6.08
CA PHE A 604 4.40 -16.68 7.47
C PHE A 604 4.26 -18.19 7.64
N CYS A 605 5.34 -18.81 8.14
CA CYS A 605 5.40 -20.23 8.42
C CYS A 605 5.83 -20.47 9.88
N ARG A 606 5.42 -21.60 10.44
CA ARG A 606 5.86 -22.09 11.75
C ARG A 606 6.36 -23.51 11.62
N VAL A 607 7.17 -23.95 12.58
CA VAL A 607 7.55 -25.36 12.66
C VAL A 607 6.35 -26.16 13.18
N ALA A 608 6.07 -27.31 12.56
CA ALA A 608 5.01 -28.21 13.00
C ALA A 608 5.20 -28.56 14.49
N GLY A 609 4.14 -28.38 15.30
CA GLY A 609 4.17 -28.57 16.75
C GLY A 609 4.71 -27.39 17.58
N ASN A 610 5.27 -26.36 16.95
CA ASN A 610 5.72 -25.13 17.62
C ASN A 610 4.70 -23.98 17.45
N THR A 611 4.69 -23.05 18.40
CA THR A 611 3.87 -21.82 18.41
C THR A 611 4.57 -20.63 17.76
N ALA A 612 5.91 -20.58 17.81
CA ALA A 612 6.71 -19.51 17.19
C ALA A 612 6.61 -19.57 15.66
N TYR A 613 6.45 -18.41 15.04
CA TYR A 613 6.30 -18.26 13.59
C TYR A 613 7.27 -17.22 13.03
N TYR A 614 7.56 -17.35 11.74
CA TYR A 614 8.61 -16.60 11.04
C TYR A 614 8.13 -16.21 9.64
N GLN A 615 8.53 -15.02 9.18
CA GLN A 615 8.32 -14.59 7.79
C GLN A 615 9.43 -15.18 6.92
N LEU A 616 9.12 -16.18 6.10
CA LEU A 616 10.10 -16.83 5.22
C LEU A 616 10.23 -16.15 3.85
N ARG A 617 9.20 -15.42 3.41
CA ARG A 617 9.22 -14.55 2.22
C ARG A 617 8.34 -13.32 2.41
N ASP A 618 8.71 -12.24 1.73
CA ASP A 618 7.99 -10.95 1.76
C ASP A 618 6.62 -11.03 1.06
N ARG A 619 6.42 -12.01 0.18
CA ARG A 619 5.13 -12.28 -0.46
C ARG A 619 4.94 -13.76 -0.78
N VAL A 620 3.69 -14.21 -0.68
CA VAL A 620 3.24 -15.47 -1.29
C VAL A 620 3.12 -15.29 -2.81
N ILE A 621 3.05 -16.40 -3.55
CA ILE A 621 2.86 -16.36 -5.00
C ILE A 621 1.45 -15.82 -5.33
N ASP A 622 1.36 -14.91 -6.31
CA ASP A 622 0.09 -14.31 -6.74
C ASP A 622 -0.92 -15.39 -7.17
N GLY A 623 -2.14 -15.30 -6.65
CA GLY A 623 -3.20 -16.30 -6.77
C GLY A 623 -3.41 -17.17 -5.52
N THR A 624 -2.45 -17.19 -4.59
CA THR A 624 -2.61 -17.92 -3.31
C THR A 624 -3.80 -17.35 -2.52
N PRO A 625 -4.75 -18.16 -2.01
CA PRO A 625 -5.80 -17.69 -1.12
C PRO A 625 -5.24 -16.97 0.10
N CYS A 626 -5.89 -15.91 0.57
CA CYS A 626 -5.44 -15.13 1.73
C CYS A 626 -5.52 -15.91 3.05
N GLY A 627 -6.50 -16.80 3.15
CA GLY A 627 -6.74 -17.66 4.29
C GLY A 627 -7.74 -18.76 3.94
N PRO A 628 -7.78 -19.85 4.71
CA PRO A 628 -8.75 -20.93 4.51
C PRO A 628 -10.21 -20.46 4.63
N GLU A 629 -10.44 -19.39 5.38
CA GLU A 629 -11.78 -18.84 5.66
C GLU A 629 -12.28 -17.82 4.61
N THR A 630 -11.46 -17.49 3.62
CA THR A 630 -11.78 -16.44 2.63
C THR A 630 -11.57 -16.93 1.20
N ASN A 631 -12.40 -16.45 0.28
CA ASN A 631 -12.15 -16.63 -1.15
C ASN A 631 -11.18 -15.59 -1.73
N ASP A 632 -10.78 -14.59 -0.93
CA ASP A 632 -9.88 -13.54 -1.34
C ASP A 632 -8.50 -14.12 -1.70
N ILE A 633 -7.84 -13.51 -2.69
CA ILE A 633 -6.57 -14.01 -3.22
C ILE A 633 -5.47 -12.96 -3.09
N CYS A 634 -4.26 -13.44 -2.87
CA CYS A 634 -3.07 -12.61 -2.77
C CYS A 634 -2.62 -12.15 -4.15
N VAL A 635 -2.43 -10.83 -4.32
CA VAL A 635 -1.92 -10.20 -5.54
C VAL A 635 -0.95 -9.10 -5.16
N GLN A 636 0.31 -9.23 -5.58
CA GLN A 636 1.42 -8.34 -5.24
C GLN A 636 1.53 -8.13 -3.72
N GLY A 637 1.53 -9.22 -2.96
CA GLY A 637 1.67 -9.17 -1.49
C GLY A 637 0.45 -8.60 -0.75
N LEU A 638 -0.69 -8.38 -1.43
CA LEU A 638 -1.91 -7.83 -0.86
C LEU A 638 -3.10 -8.76 -1.02
N CYS A 639 -3.94 -8.83 0.02
CA CYS A 639 -5.18 -9.59 -0.05
C CYS A 639 -6.24 -8.82 -0.86
N ARG A 640 -6.73 -9.41 -1.95
CA ARG A 640 -7.70 -8.79 -2.87
C ARG A 640 -8.97 -9.60 -2.91
N GLN A 641 -10.09 -8.88 -2.91
CA GLN A 641 -11.41 -9.50 -2.95
C GLN A 641 -11.59 -10.39 -4.17
N ALA A 642 -12.05 -11.62 -3.96
CA ALA A 642 -12.42 -12.55 -5.02
C ALA A 642 -13.70 -13.32 -4.67
N GLY A 643 -14.37 -13.84 -5.70
CA GLY A 643 -15.55 -14.69 -5.54
C GLY A 643 -15.15 -16.13 -5.22
N CYS A 644 -16.13 -16.98 -4.91
CA CYS A 644 -15.90 -18.43 -4.76
C CYS A 644 -15.45 -19.14 -6.05
N ASP A 645 -15.56 -18.44 -7.18
CA ASP A 645 -15.05 -18.82 -8.51
C ASP A 645 -13.56 -18.50 -8.65
N HIS A 646 -12.98 -17.96 -7.59
CA HIS A 646 -11.62 -17.47 -7.50
C HIS A 646 -11.26 -16.39 -8.56
N VAL A 647 -12.27 -15.66 -9.03
CA VAL A 647 -12.09 -14.54 -9.95
C VAL A 647 -11.97 -13.23 -9.17
N LEU A 648 -10.95 -12.43 -9.49
CA LEU A 648 -10.70 -11.14 -8.87
C LEU A 648 -11.90 -10.19 -9.04
N ASN A 649 -12.32 -9.59 -7.93
CA ASN A 649 -13.50 -8.72 -7.82
C ASN A 649 -14.82 -9.38 -8.24
N SER A 650 -14.87 -10.71 -8.35
CA SER A 650 -16.14 -11.42 -8.53
C SER A 650 -17.01 -11.32 -7.27
N LYS A 651 -18.30 -11.17 -7.49
CA LYS A 651 -19.32 -11.17 -6.43
C LYS A 651 -19.93 -12.56 -6.21
N ALA A 652 -19.46 -13.58 -6.94
CA ALA A 652 -19.95 -14.95 -6.77
C ALA A 652 -19.76 -15.42 -5.32
N ARG A 653 -20.80 -16.06 -4.79
CA ARG A 653 -20.82 -16.66 -3.45
C ARG A 653 -21.28 -18.11 -3.57
N ARG A 654 -20.87 -18.94 -2.62
CA ARG A 654 -21.40 -20.30 -2.53
C ARG A 654 -22.86 -20.20 -2.09
N ASP A 655 -23.70 -21.00 -2.71
CA ASP A 655 -25.08 -21.21 -2.30
C ASP A 655 -25.13 -22.13 -1.07
N LYS A 656 -26.33 -22.42 -0.55
CA LYS A 656 -26.49 -23.30 0.63
C LYS A 656 -25.99 -24.74 0.38
N CYS A 657 -25.86 -25.14 -0.88
CA CYS A 657 -25.41 -26.46 -1.33
C CYS A 657 -23.88 -26.54 -1.50
N GLY A 658 -23.17 -25.45 -1.20
CA GLY A 658 -21.73 -25.32 -1.38
C GLY A 658 -21.30 -25.07 -2.83
N VAL A 659 -22.24 -24.85 -3.76
CA VAL A 659 -21.99 -24.62 -5.18
C VAL A 659 -21.73 -23.14 -5.41
N CYS A 660 -20.60 -22.81 -6.05
CA CYS A 660 -20.28 -21.42 -6.34
C CYS A 660 -21.20 -20.84 -7.42
N GLY A 661 -21.88 -19.74 -7.12
CA GLY A 661 -22.86 -19.15 -8.03
C GLY A 661 -24.11 -20.01 -8.23
N GLY A 662 -24.34 -20.99 -7.35
CA GLY A 662 -25.53 -21.84 -7.39
C GLY A 662 -26.81 -21.11 -7.00
N ASP A 663 -27.93 -21.73 -7.31
CA ASP A 663 -29.29 -21.22 -7.11
C ASP A 663 -30.02 -21.91 -5.94
N ASN A 664 -29.32 -22.68 -5.11
CA ASN A 664 -29.85 -23.49 -4.01
C ASN A 664 -30.68 -24.72 -4.43
N SER A 665 -30.67 -25.12 -5.70
CA SER A 665 -31.48 -26.24 -6.20
C SER A 665 -30.83 -27.63 -6.05
N SER A 666 -29.50 -27.71 -5.90
CA SER A 666 -28.74 -28.97 -5.94
C SER A 666 -28.70 -29.76 -4.63
N CYS A 667 -29.37 -29.28 -3.58
CA CYS A 667 -29.38 -29.89 -2.26
C CYS A 667 -30.71 -29.67 -1.52
N LYS A 668 -31.01 -30.57 -0.59
CA LYS A 668 -32.13 -30.42 0.36
C LYS A 668 -31.61 -30.11 1.76
N THR A 669 -32.30 -29.22 2.45
CA THR A 669 -31.98 -28.82 3.82
C THR A 669 -32.61 -29.80 4.80
N VAL A 670 -31.81 -30.30 5.74
CA VAL A 670 -32.24 -31.10 6.89
C VAL A 670 -32.09 -30.22 8.13
N ALA A 671 -33.13 -30.15 8.94
CA ALA A 671 -33.15 -29.37 10.17
C ALA A 671 -33.87 -30.15 11.26
N GLY A 672 -33.44 -30.00 12.50
CA GLY A 672 -34.07 -30.65 13.64
C GLY A 672 -33.63 -30.05 14.97
N THR A 673 -34.31 -30.51 16.02
CA THR A 673 -34.01 -30.18 17.42
C THR A 673 -33.83 -31.45 18.22
N PHE A 674 -33.07 -31.37 19.31
CA PHE A 674 -32.85 -32.48 20.22
C PHE A 674 -32.84 -31.98 21.67
N ASP A 675 -33.72 -32.58 22.48
CA ASP A 675 -34.07 -32.15 23.82
C ASP A 675 -34.17 -33.30 24.84
N THR A 676 -33.76 -34.51 24.46
CA THR A 676 -33.76 -35.67 25.35
C THR A 676 -32.40 -35.82 26.04
N VAL A 677 -32.41 -36.29 27.29
CA VAL A 677 -31.20 -36.37 28.13
C VAL A 677 -31.04 -37.73 28.76
N HIS A 678 -29.88 -38.34 28.54
CA HIS A 678 -29.34 -39.44 29.32
C HIS A 678 -27.94 -39.07 29.81
N TYR A 679 -27.53 -39.58 30.97
CA TYR A 679 -26.17 -39.36 31.45
C TYR A 679 -25.15 -39.91 30.45
N GLY A 680 -24.17 -39.09 30.06
CA GLY A 680 -23.14 -39.44 29.08
C GLY A 680 -23.44 -38.88 27.68
N TYR A 681 -22.94 -39.56 26.64
CA TYR A 681 -23.07 -39.10 25.25
C TYR A 681 -24.40 -39.53 24.63
N ASN A 682 -25.22 -38.55 24.28
CA ASN A 682 -26.49 -38.73 23.60
C ASN A 682 -26.30 -38.51 22.10
N THR A 683 -26.75 -39.45 21.26
CA THR A 683 -26.65 -39.31 19.81
C THR A 683 -27.78 -38.42 19.28
N VAL A 684 -27.41 -37.32 18.61
CA VAL A 684 -28.36 -36.34 18.07
C VAL A 684 -28.75 -36.69 16.64
N VAL A 685 -27.78 -36.77 15.73
CA VAL A 685 -28.03 -37.05 14.29
C VAL A 685 -26.76 -37.54 13.60
N ARG A 686 -26.92 -38.35 12.55
CA ARG A 686 -25.86 -38.69 11.59
C ARG A 686 -25.81 -37.67 10.47
N ILE A 687 -24.65 -37.03 10.27
CA ILE A 687 -24.44 -36.09 9.18
C ILE A 687 -23.65 -36.83 8.07
N PRO A 688 -24.29 -37.16 6.94
CA PRO A 688 -23.69 -38.03 5.93
C PRO A 688 -22.60 -37.33 5.13
N ALA A 689 -21.71 -38.13 4.53
CA ALA A 689 -20.74 -37.64 3.55
C ALA A 689 -21.45 -36.86 2.42
N GLY A 690 -20.86 -35.74 2.00
CA GLY A 690 -21.42 -34.82 1.03
C GLY A 690 -22.25 -33.69 1.63
N ALA A 691 -22.55 -33.70 2.93
CA ALA A 691 -23.26 -32.60 3.59
C ALA A 691 -22.47 -31.29 3.55
N THR A 692 -23.18 -30.17 3.48
CA THR A 692 -22.66 -28.80 3.37
C THR A 692 -23.42 -27.86 4.30
N ASN A 693 -22.81 -26.71 4.62
CA ASN A 693 -23.44 -25.65 5.42
C ASN A 693 -24.04 -26.18 6.73
N ILE A 694 -23.21 -26.89 7.49
CA ILE A 694 -23.54 -27.46 8.79
C ILE A 694 -23.56 -26.32 9.82
N ASP A 695 -24.66 -26.17 10.53
CA ASP A 695 -24.81 -25.25 11.66
C ASP A 695 -25.52 -25.97 12.80
N VAL A 696 -24.83 -26.16 13.92
CA VAL A 696 -25.34 -26.78 15.13
C VAL A 696 -25.15 -25.81 16.28
N ARG A 697 -26.20 -25.62 17.09
CA ARG A 697 -26.20 -24.73 18.24
C ARG A 697 -26.79 -25.44 19.44
N GLN A 698 -26.05 -25.47 20.55
CA GLN A 698 -26.54 -25.86 21.86
C GLN A 698 -26.77 -24.60 22.68
N HIS A 699 -28.00 -24.40 23.15
CA HIS A 699 -28.35 -23.29 24.02
C HIS A 699 -28.23 -23.70 25.48
N SER A 700 -27.48 -22.93 26.26
CA SER A 700 -27.36 -23.19 27.70
C SER A 700 -28.70 -23.10 28.40
N TYR A 701 -29.00 -24.10 29.22
CA TYR A 701 -30.22 -24.16 30.04
C TYR A 701 -30.35 -22.93 30.97
N SER A 702 -29.24 -22.53 31.59
CA SER A 702 -29.20 -21.43 32.56
C SER A 702 -29.04 -20.04 31.90
N GLY A 703 -28.82 -19.99 30.57
CA GLY A 703 -28.46 -18.78 29.86
C GLY A 703 -27.06 -18.23 30.20
N LYS A 704 -26.26 -18.98 30.97
CA LYS A 704 -24.85 -18.68 31.30
C LYS A 704 -23.90 -19.64 30.56
N PRO A 705 -22.60 -19.32 30.45
CA PRO A 705 -21.61 -20.22 29.83
C PRO A 705 -21.46 -21.56 30.55
N GLU A 706 -21.74 -21.58 31.86
CA GLU A 706 -21.81 -22.80 32.66
C GLU A 706 -23.06 -23.59 32.26
N ASP A 707 -22.84 -24.72 31.58
CA ASP A 707 -23.89 -25.68 31.21
C ASP A 707 -23.45 -27.10 31.60
N ASP A 708 -24.41 -28.02 31.59
CA ASP A 708 -24.21 -29.44 31.85
C ASP A 708 -24.25 -30.26 30.55
N ASN A 709 -24.45 -29.60 29.41
CA ASN A 709 -24.57 -30.19 28.08
C ASN A 709 -23.52 -29.59 27.13
N TYR A 710 -22.74 -30.45 26.47
CA TYR A 710 -21.64 -30.05 25.60
C TYR A 710 -21.65 -30.78 24.26
N LEU A 711 -21.49 -30.08 23.15
CA LEU A 711 -21.47 -30.67 21.81
C LEU A 711 -20.22 -31.55 21.62
N ALA A 712 -20.40 -32.72 21.02
CA ALA A 712 -19.33 -33.64 20.68
C ALA A 712 -19.50 -34.18 19.25
N LEU A 713 -18.39 -34.56 18.63
CA LEU A 713 -18.38 -35.18 17.31
C LEU A 713 -17.54 -36.45 17.34
N SER A 714 -18.03 -37.50 16.70
CA SER A 714 -17.29 -38.74 16.45
C SER A 714 -17.36 -39.15 14.97
N ASN A 715 -16.42 -40.00 14.55
CA ASN A 715 -16.42 -40.58 13.21
C ASN A 715 -17.41 -41.77 13.11
N SER A 716 -17.52 -42.39 11.94
CA SER A 716 -18.38 -43.57 11.71
C SER A 716 -18.01 -44.81 12.53
N HIS A 717 -16.79 -44.86 13.08
CA HIS A 717 -16.29 -45.97 13.90
C HIS A 717 -16.48 -45.72 15.42
N GLY A 718 -16.94 -44.52 15.80
CA GLY A 718 -17.13 -44.12 17.19
C GLY A 718 -15.93 -43.42 17.83
N ASP A 719 -14.84 -43.15 17.09
CA ASP A 719 -13.71 -42.38 17.62
C ASP A 719 -14.07 -40.89 17.68
N PHE A 720 -13.85 -40.25 18.83
CA PHE A 720 -14.15 -38.83 19.02
C PHE A 720 -13.14 -37.92 18.30
N ILE A 721 -13.67 -37.00 17.50
CA ILE A 721 -12.91 -35.92 16.84
C ILE A 721 -13.07 -34.58 17.55
N LEU A 722 -14.12 -34.41 18.36
CA LEU A 722 -14.36 -33.25 19.22
C LEU A 722 -15.00 -33.71 20.54
N ASN A 723 -14.49 -33.20 21.66
CA ASN A 723 -15.01 -33.41 23.02
C ASN A 723 -15.30 -34.88 23.34
N GLY A 724 -14.24 -35.71 23.31
CA GLY A 724 -14.26 -37.13 23.69
C GLY A 724 -13.74 -37.37 25.11
N ASP A 725 -13.85 -38.61 25.60
CA ASP A 725 -13.32 -39.04 26.91
C ASP A 725 -13.75 -38.19 28.12
N PHE A 726 -14.93 -37.56 28.05
CA PHE A 726 -15.46 -36.63 29.06
C PHE A 726 -14.60 -35.36 29.22
N VAL A 727 -13.80 -35.01 28.22
CA VAL A 727 -12.95 -33.81 28.19
C VAL A 727 -13.53 -32.79 27.22
N VAL A 728 -13.90 -31.62 27.74
CA VAL A 728 -14.53 -30.54 26.98
C VAL A 728 -13.53 -29.43 26.65
N SER A 729 -13.52 -28.99 25.40
CA SER A 729 -12.71 -27.84 24.96
C SER A 729 -13.42 -26.52 25.24
N MET A 730 -12.82 -25.68 26.08
CA MET A 730 -13.38 -24.37 26.46
C MET A 730 -13.20 -23.26 25.41
N PHE A 731 -12.24 -23.40 24.50
CA PHE A 731 -11.87 -22.37 23.52
C PHE A 731 -12.15 -22.80 22.08
N LYS A 732 -12.21 -21.82 21.18
CA LYS A 732 -12.42 -22.04 19.74
C LYS A 732 -11.42 -23.05 19.17
N ARG A 733 -11.91 -24.06 18.46
CA ARG A 733 -11.09 -25.07 17.76
C ARG A 733 -11.49 -25.19 16.28
N GLU A 734 -10.50 -25.47 15.45
CA GLU A 734 -10.68 -25.90 14.07
C GLU A 734 -10.40 -27.41 13.99
N ILE A 735 -11.38 -28.18 13.54
CA ILE A 735 -11.34 -29.63 13.44
C ILE A 735 -11.29 -30.00 11.95
N LYS A 736 -10.32 -30.81 11.55
CA LYS A 736 -10.20 -31.26 10.16
C LYS A 736 -10.89 -32.61 9.99
N VAL A 737 -11.86 -32.69 9.09
CA VAL A 737 -12.54 -33.93 8.70
C VAL A 737 -12.35 -34.13 7.20
N GLY A 738 -11.35 -34.95 6.84
CA GLY A 738 -10.87 -35.01 5.46
C GLY A 738 -10.32 -33.65 5.00
N ASN A 739 -10.89 -33.10 3.93
CA ASN A 739 -10.53 -31.77 3.42
C ASN A 739 -11.40 -30.63 3.98
N ALA A 740 -12.46 -30.94 4.73
CA ALA A 740 -13.35 -29.95 5.30
C ALA A 740 -12.83 -29.46 6.66
N VAL A 741 -12.98 -28.16 6.92
CA VAL A 741 -12.72 -27.58 8.24
C VAL A 741 -14.04 -27.31 8.95
N ILE A 742 -14.15 -27.82 10.17
CA ILE A 742 -15.27 -27.59 11.08
C ILE A 742 -14.79 -26.65 12.18
N GLU A 743 -15.49 -25.53 12.36
CA GLU A 743 -15.22 -24.61 13.45
C GLU A 743 -16.12 -24.92 14.65
N TYR A 744 -15.51 -25.03 15.82
CA TYR A 744 -16.17 -25.18 17.10
C TYR A 744 -15.89 -23.95 17.98
N SER A 745 -16.92 -23.35 18.57
CA SER A 745 -16.81 -22.09 19.34
C SER A 745 -16.04 -22.22 20.65
N GLY A 746 -16.01 -23.41 21.26
CA GLY A 746 -15.67 -23.56 22.68
C GLY A 746 -16.93 -23.57 23.55
N SER A 747 -16.83 -24.25 24.69
CA SER A 747 -17.93 -24.37 25.66
C SER A 747 -18.10 -23.16 26.56
N ASP A 748 -17.12 -22.26 26.66
CA ASP A 748 -17.21 -21.02 27.47
C ASP A 748 -18.03 -19.93 26.75
N THR A 749 -19.22 -20.30 26.27
CA THR A 749 -20.14 -19.42 25.56
C THR A 749 -21.58 -19.79 25.89
N ARG A 750 -22.50 -18.82 25.89
CA ARG A 750 -23.93 -19.10 26.13
C ARG A 750 -24.59 -19.97 25.05
N ILE A 751 -24.02 -19.94 23.84
CA ILE A 751 -24.47 -20.72 22.70
C ILE A 751 -23.24 -21.39 22.12
N GLU A 752 -23.07 -22.66 22.47
CA GLU A 752 -22.02 -23.50 21.92
C GLU A 752 -22.38 -23.84 20.47
N ARG A 753 -21.42 -23.67 19.55
CA ARG A 753 -21.69 -23.73 18.11
C ARG A 753 -20.66 -24.55 17.37
N ILE A 754 -21.15 -25.44 16.51
CA ILE A 754 -20.37 -26.12 15.46
C ILE A 754 -20.84 -25.56 14.12
N ASN A 755 -19.92 -25.04 13.31
CA ASN A 755 -20.21 -24.56 11.97
C ASN A 755 -19.24 -25.16 10.94
N SER A 756 -19.71 -25.39 9.71
CA SER A 756 -18.84 -25.64 8.57
C SER A 756 -19.55 -25.27 7.26
N THR A 757 -18.88 -24.51 6.41
CA THR A 757 -19.35 -24.18 5.05
C THR A 757 -18.88 -25.19 4.01
N ASP A 758 -17.88 -26.00 4.35
CA ASP A 758 -17.26 -26.95 3.43
C ASP A 758 -18.14 -28.18 3.22
N ARG A 759 -17.89 -28.90 2.13
CA ARG A 759 -18.48 -30.21 1.88
C ARG A 759 -17.68 -31.27 2.63
N ILE A 760 -18.31 -31.94 3.60
CA ILE A 760 -17.65 -33.03 4.32
C ILE A 760 -17.53 -34.26 3.40
N GLU A 761 -16.37 -34.92 3.39
CA GLU A 761 -16.14 -36.12 2.57
C GLU A 761 -16.42 -37.43 3.34
N GLN A 762 -16.62 -37.34 4.65
CA GLN A 762 -16.81 -38.47 5.55
C GLN A 762 -18.04 -38.22 6.42
N GLU A 763 -18.71 -39.29 6.82
CA GLU A 763 -19.83 -39.22 7.76
C GLU A 763 -19.33 -38.88 9.17
N ILE A 764 -20.07 -38.01 9.87
CA ILE A 764 -19.81 -37.65 11.27
C ILE A 764 -21.06 -37.85 12.12
N LEU A 765 -20.87 -38.27 13.35
CA LEU A 765 -21.91 -38.40 14.36
C LEU A 765 -21.95 -37.12 15.20
N LEU A 766 -23.10 -36.44 15.24
CA LEU A 766 -23.34 -35.36 16.18
C LEU A 766 -23.87 -35.93 17.49
N GLN A 767 -23.22 -35.57 18.60
CA GLN A 767 -23.58 -36.01 19.94
C GLN A 767 -23.61 -34.83 20.90
N VAL A 768 -24.31 -34.98 22.02
CA VAL A 768 -24.26 -34.07 23.16
C VAL A 768 -23.89 -34.85 24.41
N LEU A 769 -22.80 -34.44 25.06
CA LEU A 769 -22.37 -34.94 26.35
C LEU A 769 -23.17 -34.24 27.44
N SER A 770 -24.04 -34.99 28.12
CA SER A 770 -24.83 -34.49 29.24
C SER A 770 -24.28 -35.05 30.55
N VAL A 771 -23.82 -34.16 31.43
CA VAL A 771 -23.24 -34.47 32.75
C VAL A 771 -23.96 -33.67 33.84
N GLY A 772 -23.54 -33.79 35.09
CA GLY A 772 -24.08 -32.94 36.16
C GLY A 772 -25.57 -33.17 36.45
N ASN A 773 -26.37 -32.09 36.42
CA ASN A 773 -27.77 -32.07 36.86
C ASN A 773 -28.76 -32.59 35.81
N LEU A 774 -28.28 -33.06 34.65
CA LEU A 774 -29.09 -33.67 33.58
C LEU A 774 -30.26 -32.78 33.11
N TYR A 775 -30.04 -31.47 33.00
CA TYR A 775 -30.98 -30.60 32.31
C TYR A 775 -31.09 -30.97 30.84
N ASN A 776 -32.30 -30.92 30.29
CA ASN A 776 -32.52 -31.22 28.87
C ASN A 776 -31.69 -30.28 27.98
N PRO A 777 -30.98 -30.83 26.97
CA PRO A 777 -30.28 -30.00 26.01
C PRO A 777 -31.27 -29.20 25.12
N ASP A 778 -30.81 -28.13 24.47
CA ASP A 778 -31.53 -27.42 23.41
C ASP A 778 -30.61 -27.34 22.19
N VAL A 779 -30.39 -28.50 21.59
CA VAL A 779 -29.56 -28.63 20.38
C VAL A 779 -30.43 -28.39 19.16
N ARG A 780 -30.07 -27.39 18.36
CA ARG A 780 -30.69 -27.09 17.06
C ARG A 780 -29.65 -27.29 15.97
N TYR A 781 -29.94 -28.15 15.02
CA TYR A 781 -29.03 -28.45 13.93
C TYR A 781 -29.67 -28.23 12.57
N THR A 782 -28.87 -27.77 11.62
CA THR A 782 -29.22 -27.63 10.21
C THR A 782 -28.02 -28.01 9.34
N PHE A 783 -28.26 -28.72 8.24
CA PHE A 783 -27.26 -29.02 7.23
C PHE A 783 -27.92 -29.32 5.89
N ASN A 784 -27.18 -29.22 4.79
CA ASN A 784 -27.67 -29.47 3.44
C ASN A 784 -27.05 -30.71 2.84
N ILE A 785 -27.88 -31.63 2.36
CA ILE A 785 -27.43 -32.87 1.69
C ILE A 785 -27.69 -32.78 0.18
N PRO A 786 -26.73 -33.20 -0.66
CA PRO A 786 -26.87 -33.15 -2.11
C PRO A 786 -28.07 -34.00 -2.54
N ILE A 787 -28.83 -33.49 -3.51
CA ILE A 787 -29.84 -34.30 -4.19
C ILE A 787 -29.05 -35.15 -5.17
N GLU A 788 -28.85 -36.43 -4.86
CA GLU A 788 -28.35 -37.37 -5.86
C GLU A 788 -29.41 -37.47 -6.95
N ASP A 789 -29.06 -37.09 -8.19
CA ASP A 789 -29.78 -37.44 -9.42
C ASP A 789 -29.69 -38.96 -9.67
N LYS A 790 -30.01 -39.78 -8.67
CA LYS A 790 -30.44 -41.15 -8.95
C LYS A 790 -31.88 -41.01 -9.45
N PRO A 791 -32.20 -41.42 -10.69
CA PRO A 791 -33.58 -41.48 -11.12
C PRO A 791 -34.36 -42.25 -10.07
N GLN A 792 -35.34 -41.62 -9.43
CA GLN A 792 -36.20 -42.31 -8.48
C GLN A 792 -36.85 -43.46 -9.25
N GLN A 793 -36.47 -44.68 -8.93
CA GLN A 793 -37.10 -45.86 -9.50
C GLN A 793 -38.43 -46.07 -8.77
N PHE A 794 -39.48 -46.19 -9.57
CA PHE A 794 -40.83 -46.51 -9.13
C PHE A 794 -41.17 -47.88 -9.70
N TYR A 795 -41.94 -48.66 -8.97
CA TYR A 795 -42.44 -49.94 -9.45
C TYR A 795 -43.85 -50.19 -8.93
N TRP A 796 -44.57 -51.07 -9.62
CA TRP A 796 -45.89 -51.52 -9.20
C TRP A 796 -45.74 -52.59 -8.12
N HIS A 797 -46.19 -52.28 -6.90
CA HIS A 797 -46.26 -53.25 -5.82
C HIS A 797 -47.59 -54.03 -5.91
N ILE A 798 -47.48 -55.35 -6.07
CA ILE A 798 -48.62 -56.26 -6.32
C ILE A 798 -49.57 -56.45 -5.12
N TYR A 799 -49.12 -56.12 -3.91
CA TYR A 799 -49.89 -56.34 -2.67
C TYR A 799 -50.56 -55.06 -2.15
N GLY A 800 -51.24 -54.30 -3.01
CA GLY A 800 -52.08 -53.18 -2.59
C GLY A 800 -53.40 -53.60 -1.93
N PRO A 801 -54.29 -52.65 -1.59
CA PRO A 801 -55.57 -52.93 -0.94
C PRO A 801 -56.53 -53.70 -1.86
N TRP A 802 -57.42 -54.50 -1.24
CA TRP A 802 -58.48 -55.21 -1.94
C TRP A 802 -59.54 -54.23 -2.45
N GLN A 803 -59.95 -54.40 -3.72
CA GLN A 803 -61.13 -53.75 -4.25
C GLN A 803 -62.40 -54.41 -3.69
N ALA A 804 -63.54 -53.71 -3.85
CA ALA A 804 -64.84 -54.25 -3.49
C ALA A 804 -65.12 -55.58 -4.21
N CYS A 805 -65.84 -56.47 -3.55
CA CYS A 805 -66.25 -57.74 -4.14
C CYS A 805 -67.15 -57.49 -5.36
N SER A 806 -66.89 -58.17 -6.47
CA SER A 806 -67.65 -57.99 -7.72
C SER A 806 -69.14 -58.38 -7.62
N LYS A 807 -69.51 -59.19 -6.61
CA LYS A 807 -70.88 -59.62 -6.35
C LYS A 807 -71.17 -59.59 -4.85
N LEU A 808 -72.44 -59.39 -4.49
CA LEU A 808 -72.87 -59.50 -3.09
C LEU A 808 -72.66 -60.92 -2.53
N CYS A 809 -72.84 -61.98 -3.32
CA CYS A 809 -72.48 -63.36 -2.96
C CYS A 809 -71.65 -64.01 -4.06
N HIS A 810 -70.74 -64.91 -3.69
CA HIS A 810 -69.88 -65.70 -4.59
C HIS A 810 -69.21 -64.82 -5.67
N GLY A 811 -68.58 -63.74 -5.22
CA GLY A 811 -67.85 -62.82 -6.09
C GLY A 811 -66.35 -63.11 -6.08
N GLU A 812 -65.65 -62.35 -6.90
CA GLU A 812 -64.19 -62.24 -6.88
C GLU A 812 -63.80 -60.81 -6.52
N ARG A 813 -62.74 -60.66 -5.72
CA ARG A 813 -62.10 -59.37 -5.43
C ARG A 813 -60.69 -59.37 -5.99
N LYS A 814 -60.22 -58.20 -6.41
CA LYS A 814 -58.90 -58.00 -7.01
C LYS A 814 -58.06 -57.06 -6.15
N ARG A 815 -56.76 -57.32 -6.01
CA ARG A 815 -55.84 -56.34 -5.42
C ARG A 815 -55.54 -55.25 -6.43
N LYS A 816 -55.62 -53.99 -6.00
CA LYS A 816 -55.19 -52.86 -6.82
C LYS A 816 -53.66 -52.74 -6.72
N PRO A 817 -52.89 -52.83 -7.82
CA PRO A 817 -51.47 -52.50 -7.79
C PRO A 817 -51.28 -51.04 -7.34
N ILE A 818 -50.30 -50.78 -6.49
CA ILE A 818 -49.96 -49.43 -6.02
C ILE A 818 -48.57 -49.05 -6.51
N CYS A 819 -48.40 -47.79 -6.94
CA CYS A 819 -47.11 -47.28 -7.32
C CYS A 819 -46.28 -46.98 -6.05
N THR A 820 -45.11 -47.61 -5.92
CA THR A 820 -44.25 -47.49 -4.74
C THR A 820 -42.87 -46.96 -5.13
N ARG A 821 -42.31 -46.08 -4.30
CA ARG A 821 -40.93 -45.60 -4.46
C ARG A 821 -39.97 -46.59 -3.82
N GLU A 822 -38.97 -47.05 -4.59
CA GLU A 822 -38.07 -48.13 -4.17
C GLU A 822 -37.22 -47.80 -2.94
N PHE A 823 -36.76 -46.54 -2.85
CA PHE A 823 -35.81 -46.11 -1.82
C PHE A 823 -36.37 -46.17 -0.38
N ASP A 824 -37.64 -45.83 -0.18
CA ASP A 824 -38.25 -45.70 1.14
C ASP A 824 -39.58 -46.46 1.28
N GLN A 825 -39.94 -47.26 0.27
CA GLN A 825 -41.16 -48.09 0.25
C GLN A 825 -42.46 -47.29 0.42
N LEU A 826 -42.43 -45.99 0.12
CA LEU A 826 -43.59 -45.12 0.28
C LEU A 826 -44.55 -45.30 -0.90
N MET A 827 -45.84 -45.45 -0.59
CA MET A 827 -46.92 -45.39 -1.59
C MET A 827 -46.98 -43.97 -2.18
N VAL A 828 -46.91 -43.87 -3.50
CA VAL A 828 -46.97 -42.61 -4.25
C VAL A 828 -48.15 -42.63 -5.24
N SER A 829 -48.36 -41.51 -5.93
CA SER A 829 -49.37 -41.43 -6.98
C SER A 829 -49.08 -42.41 -8.12
N ASP A 830 -50.14 -43.08 -8.60
CA ASP A 830 -50.11 -44.00 -9.75
C ASP A 830 -49.44 -43.38 -10.99
N GLN A 831 -49.52 -42.05 -11.15
CA GLN A 831 -48.90 -41.29 -12.25
C GLN A 831 -47.37 -41.48 -12.36
N ARG A 832 -46.71 -41.81 -11.26
CA ARG A 832 -45.25 -42.03 -11.24
C ARG A 832 -44.86 -43.39 -11.83
N CYS A 833 -45.82 -44.28 -12.01
CA CYS A 833 -45.68 -45.59 -12.64
C CYS A 833 -46.43 -45.71 -13.98
N ASP A 834 -47.03 -44.65 -14.53
CA ASP A 834 -47.80 -44.67 -15.79
C ASP A 834 -47.02 -45.20 -17.00
N ARG A 835 -45.69 -45.06 -16.98
CA ARG A 835 -44.78 -45.55 -18.03
C ARG A 835 -44.41 -47.02 -17.86
N LEU A 836 -44.83 -47.67 -16.77
CA LEU A 836 -44.57 -49.07 -16.45
C LEU A 836 -45.86 -49.86 -16.61
N LEU A 837 -45.79 -51.01 -17.28
CA LEU A 837 -46.93 -51.92 -17.38
C LEU A 837 -47.31 -52.43 -15.97
N PRO A 838 -48.57 -52.23 -15.53
CA PRO A 838 -49.03 -52.78 -14.26
C PRO A 838 -49.06 -54.31 -14.33
N PRO A 839 -48.63 -55.01 -13.28
CA PRO A 839 -48.73 -56.45 -13.17
C PRO A 839 -50.20 -56.88 -13.08
N ASP A 840 -50.46 -58.13 -13.48
CA ASP A 840 -51.81 -58.68 -13.40
C ASP A 840 -52.32 -58.65 -11.94
N PRO A 841 -53.54 -58.13 -11.72
CA PRO A 841 -54.06 -57.97 -10.37
C PRO A 841 -54.37 -59.34 -9.75
N VAL A 842 -53.85 -59.57 -8.54
CA VAL A 842 -54.10 -60.80 -7.78
C VAL A 842 -55.59 -60.88 -7.42
N THR A 843 -56.25 -61.97 -7.81
CA THR A 843 -57.68 -62.20 -7.60
C THR A 843 -57.93 -63.32 -6.59
N GLU A 844 -58.95 -63.16 -5.75
CA GLU A 844 -59.41 -64.23 -4.85
C GLU A 844 -60.94 -64.21 -4.70
N PRO A 845 -61.57 -65.35 -4.36
CA PRO A 845 -62.99 -65.42 -4.09
C PRO A 845 -63.35 -64.62 -2.83
N CYS A 846 -64.48 -63.90 -2.88
CA CYS A 846 -65.03 -63.12 -1.78
C CYS A 846 -66.54 -63.37 -1.64
N ASN A 847 -67.07 -63.13 -0.45
CA ASN A 847 -68.47 -63.37 -0.11
C ASN A 847 -68.90 -64.83 -0.41
N THR A 848 -68.04 -65.80 -0.08
CA THR A 848 -68.26 -67.24 -0.32
C THR A 848 -69.31 -67.85 0.61
N GLU A 849 -69.56 -67.22 1.76
CA GLU A 849 -70.60 -67.59 2.71
C GLU A 849 -71.62 -66.44 2.77
N CYS A 850 -72.68 -66.55 1.96
CA CYS A 850 -73.60 -65.45 1.76
C CYS A 850 -75.05 -65.94 1.59
N GLU A 851 -75.90 -65.59 2.55
CA GLU A 851 -77.37 -65.71 2.47
C GLU A 851 -77.97 -64.34 2.14
N LEU A 852 -78.51 -64.16 0.93
CA LEU A 852 -79.32 -62.98 0.60
C LEU A 852 -80.74 -63.18 1.14
N ARG A 853 -81.08 -62.49 2.22
CA ARG A 853 -82.47 -62.38 2.70
C ARG A 853 -83.08 -61.09 2.18
N CYS A 854 -84.06 -61.21 1.29
CA CYS A 854 -84.92 -60.09 0.87
C CYS A 854 -86.00 -59.84 1.93
N PRO A 855 -86.03 -58.70 2.63
CA PRO A 855 -87.22 -58.30 3.35
C PRO A 855 -88.27 -57.76 2.36
N LEU A 856 -89.41 -58.45 2.26
CA LEU A 856 -90.64 -57.90 1.69
C LEU A 856 -91.17 -56.84 2.66
N LEU A 857 -90.95 -55.56 2.36
CA LEU A 857 -91.58 -54.45 3.06
C LEU A 857 -92.97 -54.21 2.46
N SER A 858 -94.01 -54.55 3.22
CA SER A 858 -95.40 -54.23 2.94
C SER A 858 -95.65 -52.72 3.10
N HIS A 859 -96.38 -52.16 2.15
CA HIS A 859 -96.89 -50.79 2.14
C HIS A 859 -97.91 -50.56 3.28
N VAL A 860 -97.64 -49.65 4.23
CA VAL A 860 -98.67 -48.87 4.99
C VAL A 860 -98.08 -47.51 5.45
N TYR A 861 -98.56 -46.43 4.80
CA TYR A 861 -98.74 -45.02 5.24
C TYR A 861 -97.75 -44.33 6.21
N MET A 862 -97.16 -43.19 5.76
CA MET A 862 -97.68 -41.87 6.13
C MET A 862 -97.12 -40.73 5.27
N LEU A 863 -98.04 -39.94 4.71
CA LEU A 863 -97.84 -38.61 4.13
C LEU A 863 -97.41 -37.61 5.22
N HIS A 864 -96.39 -36.77 4.95
CA HIS A 864 -96.43 -35.31 5.19
C HIS A 864 -95.17 -34.61 4.63
N ASN A 865 -95.41 -33.52 3.88
CA ASN A 865 -94.50 -32.44 3.48
C ASN A 865 -93.46 -32.67 2.37
N ILE A 866 -93.96 -32.62 1.14
CA ILE A 866 -93.28 -31.95 0.02
C ILE A 866 -93.82 -30.51 0.01
N PHE A 867 -92.96 -29.49 0.16
CA PHE A 867 -93.03 -28.18 -0.53
C PHE A 867 -91.91 -27.24 -0.03
N LEU A 868 -91.35 -26.44 -0.96
CA LEU A 868 -90.31 -25.39 -0.84
C LEU A 868 -88.85 -25.90 -0.86
N PHE A 869 -87.93 -25.50 -1.76
CA PHE A 869 -87.82 -24.30 -2.61
C PHE A 869 -86.93 -24.59 -3.84
N LEU A 870 -87.38 -24.18 -5.01
CA LEU A 870 -86.55 -23.79 -6.15
C LEU A 870 -87.24 -22.61 -6.87
N VAL A 871 -86.42 -21.68 -7.36
CA VAL A 871 -86.69 -20.57 -8.30
C VAL A 871 -87.13 -19.22 -7.69
N PHE A 872 -86.28 -18.18 -7.82
CA PHE A 872 -86.51 -16.98 -8.65
C PHE A 872 -85.23 -16.09 -8.74
N PHE A 873 -84.87 -15.77 -9.99
CA PHE A 873 -83.82 -14.85 -10.53
C PHE A 873 -84.16 -13.35 -10.24
N PRO A 874 -83.36 -12.28 -10.57
CA PRO A 874 -82.67 -12.09 -11.86
C PRO A 874 -81.37 -11.20 -11.99
N ALA A 875 -80.71 -11.40 -13.15
CA ALA A 875 -80.13 -10.45 -14.15
C ALA A 875 -79.15 -9.29 -13.74
N VAL A 876 -77.85 -9.29 -14.19
CA VAL A 876 -77.23 -8.70 -15.44
C VAL A 876 -76.72 -7.24 -15.22
N PRO A 877 -75.67 -6.63 -15.89
CA PRO A 877 -74.89 -7.00 -17.11
C PRO A 877 -73.33 -6.80 -17.14
N PHE A 878 -72.70 -7.50 -18.11
CA PHE A 878 -71.64 -7.12 -19.11
C PHE A 878 -70.23 -6.54 -18.79
N LEU A 879 -69.19 -7.24 -19.30
CA LEU A 879 -68.20 -6.91 -20.39
C LEU A 879 -66.85 -7.63 -20.11
N TRP A 880 -66.44 -8.70 -20.81
CA TRP A 880 -65.72 -8.77 -22.11
C TRP A 880 -64.63 -7.70 -22.30
N SER A 881 -63.40 -7.92 -22.78
CA SER A 881 -62.53 -9.05 -23.15
C SER A 881 -61.22 -8.40 -23.70
N PHE A 882 -60.21 -9.23 -23.97
CA PHE A 882 -59.07 -9.05 -24.92
C PHE A 882 -57.67 -8.65 -24.42
N ILE A 883 -56.81 -9.68 -24.40
CA ILE A 883 -55.51 -9.83 -25.11
C ILE A 883 -54.54 -8.64 -25.05
N SER A 884 -53.39 -8.84 -24.40
CA SER A 884 -52.13 -9.15 -25.08
C SER A 884 -51.10 -9.82 -24.18
#